data_AF-A0A4Z0QLZ2-F1
#
_entry.id   AF-A0A4Z0QLZ2-F1
#
_cell.length_a   1.000
_cell.length_b   1.000
_cell.length_c   1.000
_cell.angle_alpha   90.00
_cell.angle_beta   90.00
_cell.angle_gamma   90.00
#
_symmetry.space_group_name_H-M   'P 1'
#
loop_
_entity.id
_entity.type
_entity.pdbx_description
1 polymer ?
#
loop_
_entity_poly.entity_id
_entity_poly.type
_entity_poly.pdbx_seq_one_letter_code
_entity_poly.pdbx_strand_id
1 'polypeptide(L)'
;MGLPEVIRVDKNKCQHCLACILVCPVKLCNIVEPDGIIVKADLCIGCGECIKACREKGHYARSGIDDFSEFLSDIESGVPVGILVAPAAAVNYAELMPNVLTALREIGVYNVFDVSFGAEITTYLYLQVLKNGAKQPIIAQPCPAVVSFIEIYHTELIPFLAPTHSPALDVAIWLKNQPEFSHLKLAFLGPCLAKRREFHDPNTGGVVSYNITFESLDNYLSEQGINLAELEPSGFDTPEAERGIGYSQPGGLTDTFNRFGIPFKKSDIQRIEGPQEVYTKYLPELKEDILRSEAPVLIDVLNCLHGCNVGPAITHNRTHYQIDKIIEKRKKDLIIKHNSASPERAKNLFKDFYAWIDAQDIDFSRVYSDKSSNKHLCDPKDEKEEEQIWELMHKLTPEERKINCSSCGYGNCHGMMLAILNGLNHRESCKYYLFKENERNLRNVEAQTIEIEEANAELELLNDGLEQTVVLRTQSIRNLLDNAGQGFLSFGSDLLIHNEYSSECTRIFNRDIHGLSFPQLVFPDDIEQENFLKSLLVKVLNNSDPLFREIYLPLLPTEVTIDSRVISIDYKLIDSGNGIESYYMVILTDITNHRTLETEIEQERNLLKMVVNVVLNYVDFNQTAKDYTYFCEARLQEILDNKATSLVEKVTEIFRHIHTFKGSFGQLGLSSVVANLHNLETRIEMLKKNLVSHELTIGDVKEFLAQFSLLTWLDEDITGLQDILGRDFFSKDDELVIDGNKLLEIEKKIETILTPVECKILIPELRKLRYKSFDLLLKSYPEYVANLADRLEKSVYVLITQEDQILVNPDRFYGFAKSLVHIFRNAVDHGLESVDERLEAGKDEFGKITCSISETEKQICLSITDDGRGIDAENLRNKAVDSGLRTMEEVNLMTDEEAIQLIFDDGLSTKDDVNDLSGRGVGLAAVLSEMNKLGGSVVVKTELGAGSQFYFCLPKETEGGWEVTISELMQPLVDTTSKFMLEQTDLLVTCEDNFQVERLKKIELNKVTAIINIRGALDIVVIVSFSEPVLRKVVRNFILDEITLEEEEAYMEDVLGEVVNIIIGNSLKQFPGLEELLIIDTPISLSSEDALFRYKDSQIWGCNLQTELGNISLNLVMPRGTKIINK
;
A
#
# COMPACT_ATOMS: atom_id res chain seq x y z
N MET A 1 18.11 -37.85 19.78
CA MET A 1 19.31 -37.84 18.90
C MET A 1 19.25 -36.55 18.11
N GLY A 2 20.34 -35.79 18.06
CA GLY A 2 20.36 -34.51 17.33
C GLY A 2 20.12 -34.74 15.84
N LEU A 3 19.21 -33.97 15.23
CA LEU A 3 18.97 -34.04 13.79
C LEU A 3 19.97 -33.16 13.04
N PRO A 4 20.50 -33.61 11.89
CA PRO A 4 21.32 -32.75 11.04
C PRO A 4 20.61 -31.44 10.70
N GLU A 5 21.34 -30.34 10.85
CA GLU A 5 20.89 -29.00 10.48
C GLU A 5 20.70 -28.91 8.95
N VAL A 6 19.63 -28.26 8.50
CA VAL A 6 19.27 -28.17 7.07
C VAL A 6 18.90 -26.76 6.64
N ILE A 7 18.75 -25.83 7.59
CA ILE A 7 18.38 -24.43 7.36
C ILE A 7 19.29 -23.56 8.20
N ARG A 8 20.02 -22.66 7.55
CA ARG A 8 20.85 -21.63 8.20
C ARG A 8 20.11 -20.30 8.21
N VAL A 9 20.29 -19.51 9.26
CA VAL A 9 19.73 -18.16 9.39
C VAL A 9 20.85 -17.12 9.53
N ASP A 10 20.86 -16.14 8.62
CA ASP A 10 21.66 -14.92 8.73
C ASP A 10 20.83 -13.84 9.42
N LYS A 11 21.16 -13.57 10.68
CA LYS A 11 20.44 -12.61 11.53
C LYS A 11 20.50 -11.18 11.00
N ASN A 12 21.62 -10.78 10.41
CA ASN A 12 21.81 -9.40 9.90
C ASN A 12 20.88 -9.07 8.73
N LYS A 13 20.40 -10.09 8.02
CA LYS A 13 19.45 -9.96 6.92
C LYS A 13 18.00 -10.14 7.36
N CYS A 14 17.75 -10.53 8.61
CA CYS A 14 16.41 -10.79 9.10
C CYS A 14 15.69 -9.47 9.39
N GLN A 15 14.51 -9.27 8.79
CA GLN A 15 13.69 -8.06 8.98
C GLN A 15 12.55 -8.27 10.00
N HIS A 16 12.61 -9.34 10.81
CA HIS A 16 11.57 -9.71 11.79
C HIS A 16 10.12 -9.75 11.26
N CYS A 17 9.93 -10.01 9.97
CA CYS A 17 8.61 -9.97 9.32
C CYS A 17 7.65 -11.11 9.69
N LEU A 18 8.10 -12.08 10.52
CA LEU A 18 7.37 -13.27 10.99
C LEU A 18 6.85 -14.23 9.89
N ALA A 19 7.07 -13.93 8.61
CA ALA A 19 6.58 -14.73 7.48
C ALA A 19 7.07 -16.20 7.52
N CYS A 20 8.30 -16.41 8.00
CA CYS A 20 8.87 -17.75 8.16
C CYS A 20 8.11 -18.61 9.18
N ILE A 21 7.59 -18.02 10.26
CA ILE A 21 6.77 -18.72 11.27
C ILE A 21 5.39 -19.02 10.71
N LEU A 22 4.83 -18.08 9.94
CA LEU A 22 3.50 -18.21 9.33
C LEU A 22 3.41 -19.41 8.40
N VAL A 23 4.39 -19.61 7.51
CA VAL A 23 4.40 -20.71 6.54
C VAL A 23 4.92 -22.03 7.11
N CYS A 24 5.58 -22.02 8.27
CA CYS A 24 6.17 -23.24 8.83
C CYS A 24 5.05 -24.20 9.30
N PRO A 25 5.04 -25.48 8.87
CA PRO A 25 4.09 -26.46 9.37
C PRO A 25 4.39 -26.84 10.84
N VAL A 26 5.63 -26.68 11.28
CA VAL A 26 6.07 -26.93 12.66
C VAL A 26 6.48 -25.61 13.29
N LYS A 27 5.49 -24.78 13.62
CA LYS A 27 5.69 -23.37 14.00
C LYS A 27 6.65 -23.18 15.18
N LEU A 28 6.52 -24.06 16.18
CA LEU A 28 7.32 -24.06 17.42
C LEU A 28 8.79 -24.43 17.22
N CYS A 29 9.24 -24.75 16.00
CA CYS A 29 10.68 -24.86 15.72
C CYS A 29 11.37 -23.50 15.53
N ASN A 30 10.61 -22.40 15.45
CA ASN A 30 11.16 -21.05 15.28
C ASN A 30 11.23 -20.33 16.62
N ILE A 31 12.33 -19.62 16.86
CA ILE A 31 12.58 -18.84 18.08
C ILE A 31 12.77 -17.38 17.65
N VAL A 32 11.98 -16.49 18.22
CA VAL A 32 12.09 -15.05 18.02
C VAL A 32 13.07 -14.49 19.04
N GLU A 33 14.18 -13.95 18.53
CA GLU A 33 15.19 -13.25 19.31
C GLU A 33 15.23 -11.77 18.90
N PRO A 34 15.81 -10.86 19.72
CA PRO A 34 15.86 -9.42 19.40
C PRO A 34 16.54 -9.10 18.06
N ASP A 35 17.48 -9.93 17.63
CA ASP A 35 18.32 -9.74 16.44
C ASP A 35 17.94 -10.67 15.26
N GLY A 36 16.98 -11.59 15.42
CA GLY A 36 16.46 -12.37 14.30
C GLY A 36 15.56 -13.54 14.71
N ILE A 37 15.12 -14.33 13.73
CA ILE A 37 14.29 -15.52 13.96
C ILE A 37 15.06 -16.79 13.59
N ILE A 38 15.57 -17.51 14.58
CA ILE A 38 16.37 -18.72 14.40
C ILE A 38 15.51 -19.99 14.31
N VAL A 39 16.10 -21.11 13.85
CA VAL A 39 15.43 -22.41 13.68
C VAL A 39 16.10 -23.47 14.55
N LYS A 40 15.32 -24.18 15.36
CA LYS A 40 15.81 -25.32 16.14
C LYS A 40 15.81 -26.59 15.30
N ALA A 41 17.00 -27.10 14.97
CA ALA A 41 17.19 -28.25 14.07
C ALA A 41 16.44 -29.51 14.53
N ASP A 42 16.44 -29.80 15.83
CA ASP A 42 15.82 -31.01 16.40
C ASP A 42 14.29 -31.04 16.29
N LEU A 43 13.65 -29.88 16.12
CA LEU A 43 12.20 -29.75 15.95
C LEU A 43 11.80 -29.54 14.49
N CYS A 44 12.63 -28.88 13.69
CA CYS A 44 12.36 -28.65 12.28
C CYS A 44 12.19 -29.98 11.54
N ILE A 45 11.43 -30.02 10.43
CA ILE A 45 11.31 -31.19 9.54
C ILE A 45 12.08 -31.05 8.22
N GLY A 46 12.73 -29.90 7.99
CA GLY A 46 13.56 -29.66 6.81
C GLY A 46 12.81 -29.44 5.50
N CYS A 47 11.52 -29.07 5.53
CA CYS A 47 10.72 -28.86 4.32
C CYS A 47 11.15 -27.66 3.48
N GLY A 48 11.81 -26.66 4.09
CA GLY A 48 12.34 -25.48 3.40
C GLY A 48 11.32 -24.41 3.01
N GLU A 49 10.05 -24.52 3.39
CA GLU A 49 9.02 -23.51 3.09
C GLU A 49 9.36 -22.12 3.66
N CYS A 50 10.01 -22.08 4.81
CA CYS A 50 10.49 -20.82 5.39
C CYS A 50 11.62 -20.15 4.57
N ILE A 51 12.38 -20.90 3.76
CA ILE A 51 13.38 -20.33 2.84
C ILE A 51 12.66 -19.65 1.68
N LYS A 52 11.66 -20.32 1.07
CA LYS A 52 10.85 -19.75 -0.01
C LYS A 52 10.18 -18.45 0.40
N ALA A 53 9.49 -18.45 1.54
CA ALA A 53 8.86 -17.24 2.07
C ALA A 53 9.88 -16.12 2.35
N CYS A 54 11.09 -16.46 2.82
CA CYS A 54 12.14 -15.49 3.05
C CYS A 54 12.70 -14.87 1.74
N ARG A 55 12.76 -15.66 0.66
CA ARG A 55 13.15 -15.18 -0.69
C ARG A 55 12.06 -14.28 -1.28
N GLU A 56 10.79 -14.66 -1.17
CA GLU A 56 9.65 -13.84 -1.61
C GLU A 56 9.57 -12.49 -0.92
N LYS A 57 10.03 -12.40 0.34
CA LYS A 57 10.14 -11.14 1.09
C LYS A 57 11.41 -10.32 0.77
N GLY A 58 12.28 -10.81 -0.12
CA GLY A 58 13.39 -10.04 -0.69
C GLY A 58 14.64 -9.90 0.18
N HIS A 59 14.65 -10.40 1.42
CA HIS A 59 15.78 -10.20 2.35
C HIS A 59 16.71 -11.42 2.49
N TYR A 60 16.35 -12.61 1.98
CA TYR A 60 17.25 -13.78 1.87
C TYR A 60 17.99 -14.19 3.16
N ALA A 61 17.37 -13.96 4.32
CA ALA A 61 17.94 -14.30 5.63
C ALA A 61 18.03 -15.81 5.90
N ARG A 62 17.29 -16.65 5.17
CA ARG A 62 17.30 -18.12 5.35
C ARG A 62 17.87 -18.80 4.11
N SER A 63 18.78 -19.74 4.32
CA SER A 63 19.40 -20.55 3.26
C SER A 63 19.43 -22.03 3.63
N GLY A 64 19.51 -22.90 2.62
CA GLY A 64 19.63 -24.34 2.81
C GLY A 64 21.05 -24.74 3.21
N ILE A 65 21.17 -25.82 3.98
CA ILE A 65 22.45 -26.48 4.27
C ILE A 65 22.45 -27.85 3.60
N ASP A 66 23.49 -28.12 2.82
CA ASP A 66 23.76 -29.39 2.18
C ASP A 66 25.21 -29.83 2.44
N ASP A 67 25.63 -30.96 1.87
CA ASP A 67 26.95 -31.57 2.10
C ASP A 67 27.94 -31.27 0.95
N PHE A 68 27.69 -30.22 0.16
CA PHE A 68 28.47 -29.94 -1.05
C PHE A 68 29.96 -29.68 -0.78
N SER A 69 30.27 -28.99 0.32
CA SER A 69 31.66 -28.71 0.73
C SER A 69 32.44 -29.97 1.11
N GLU A 70 31.83 -30.89 1.85
CA GLU A 70 32.43 -32.20 2.20
C GLU A 70 32.61 -33.08 0.96
N PHE A 71 31.63 -33.06 0.05
CA PHE A 71 31.69 -33.74 -1.24
C PHE A 71 32.88 -33.27 -2.09
N LEU A 72 33.06 -31.95 -2.24
CA LEU A 72 34.18 -31.39 -2.99
C LEU A 72 35.53 -31.77 -2.38
N SER A 73 35.66 -31.68 -1.05
CA SER A 73 36.90 -32.02 -0.36
C SER A 73 37.32 -33.49 -0.60
N ASP A 74 36.35 -34.41 -0.64
CA ASP A 74 36.63 -35.82 -0.91
C ASP A 74 36.97 -36.08 -2.39
N ILE A 75 36.32 -35.38 -3.33
CA ILE A 75 36.68 -35.43 -4.75
C ILE A 75 38.11 -34.93 -4.97
N GLU A 76 38.47 -33.77 -4.39
CA GLU A 76 39.82 -33.20 -4.46
C GLU A 76 40.88 -34.13 -3.85
N SER A 77 40.49 -34.90 -2.83
CA SER A 77 41.33 -35.92 -2.19
C SER A 77 41.43 -37.23 -2.99
N GLY A 78 40.77 -37.33 -4.14
CA GLY A 78 40.81 -38.49 -5.03
C GLY A 78 39.91 -39.66 -4.61
N VAL A 79 38.92 -39.43 -3.72
CA VAL A 79 37.94 -40.45 -3.36
C VAL A 79 37.02 -40.72 -4.57
N PRO A 80 36.82 -41.98 -4.97
CA PRO A 80 35.95 -42.28 -6.11
C PRO A 80 34.48 -42.10 -5.70
N VAL A 81 33.84 -41.06 -6.24
CA VAL A 81 32.44 -40.70 -5.96
C VAL A 81 31.57 -40.94 -7.19
N GLY A 82 30.44 -41.61 -7.00
CA GLY A 82 29.33 -41.67 -7.95
C GLY A 82 28.17 -40.80 -7.49
N ILE A 83 27.44 -40.18 -8.41
CA ILE A 83 26.33 -39.25 -8.10
C ILE A 83 24.99 -39.74 -8.63
N LEU A 84 23.98 -39.71 -7.78
CA LEU A 84 22.60 -40.08 -8.03
C LEU A 84 21.81 -38.81 -8.38
N VAL A 85 21.38 -38.66 -9.62
CA VAL A 85 20.68 -37.45 -10.09
C VAL A 85 19.17 -37.63 -9.96
N ALA A 86 18.52 -36.72 -9.23
CA ALA A 86 17.08 -36.74 -9.01
C ALA A 86 16.27 -36.53 -10.32
N PRO A 87 15.06 -37.10 -10.46
CA PRO A 87 14.24 -36.92 -11.66
C PRO A 87 13.88 -35.46 -11.95
N ALA A 88 13.80 -34.63 -10.90
CA ALA A 88 13.54 -33.20 -10.99
C ALA A 88 14.64 -32.41 -11.74
N ALA A 89 15.84 -32.97 -11.91
CA ALA A 89 16.92 -32.34 -12.67
C ALA A 89 16.51 -32.06 -14.13
N ALA A 90 15.66 -32.91 -14.71
CA ALA A 90 15.14 -32.70 -16.07
C ALA A 90 14.25 -31.46 -16.17
N VAL A 91 13.59 -31.05 -15.09
CA VAL A 91 12.81 -29.82 -15.04
C VAL A 91 13.71 -28.64 -14.72
N ASN A 92 14.69 -28.81 -13.80
CA ASN A 92 15.61 -27.75 -13.40
C ASN A 92 16.49 -27.27 -14.56
N TYR A 93 17.09 -28.21 -15.29
CA TYR A 93 18.04 -27.93 -16.37
C TYR A 93 17.45 -28.04 -17.78
N ALA A 94 16.25 -28.62 -17.92
CA ALA A 94 15.58 -28.82 -19.21
C ALA A 94 16.51 -29.45 -20.26
N GLU A 95 16.75 -28.76 -21.38
CA GLU A 95 17.55 -29.26 -22.51
C GLU A 95 19.04 -29.39 -22.17
N LEU A 96 19.52 -28.70 -21.13
CA LEU A 96 20.92 -28.74 -20.68
C LEU A 96 21.21 -29.90 -19.71
N MET A 97 20.22 -30.73 -19.38
CA MET A 97 20.42 -31.86 -18.46
C MET A 97 21.59 -32.78 -18.87
N PRO A 98 21.77 -33.17 -20.16
CA PRO A 98 22.91 -33.99 -20.57
C PRO A 98 24.27 -33.28 -20.36
N ASN A 99 24.31 -31.96 -20.48
CA ASN A 99 25.51 -31.15 -20.27
C ASN A 99 25.88 -31.08 -18.79
N VAL A 100 24.89 -31.06 -17.88
CA VAL A 100 25.13 -31.14 -16.43
C VAL A 100 25.81 -32.45 -16.06
N LEU A 101 25.45 -33.57 -16.72
CA LEU A 101 26.12 -34.85 -16.49
C LEU A 101 27.60 -34.79 -16.86
N THR A 102 27.94 -34.07 -17.93
CA THR A 102 29.34 -33.82 -18.32
C THR A 102 30.04 -32.93 -17.33
N ALA A 103 29.41 -31.84 -16.88
CA ALA A 103 29.97 -30.94 -15.87
C ALA A 103 30.33 -31.70 -14.58
N LEU A 104 29.46 -32.60 -14.11
CA LEU A 104 29.73 -33.44 -12.93
C LEU A 104 30.99 -34.30 -13.12
N ARG A 105 31.21 -34.83 -14.32
CA ARG A 105 32.43 -35.62 -14.64
C ARG A 105 33.67 -34.74 -14.68
N GLU A 106 33.57 -33.53 -15.20
CA GLU A 106 34.68 -32.55 -15.19
C GLU A 106 35.05 -32.11 -13.77
N ILE A 107 34.07 -32.05 -12.85
CA ILE A 107 34.31 -31.80 -11.42
C ILE A 107 35.10 -32.95 -10.77
N GLY A 108 35.09 -34.15 -11.36
CA GLY A 108 35.81 -35.33 -10.87
C GLY A 108 34.91 -36.48 -10.42
N VAL A 109 33.60 -36.43 -10.71
CA VAL A 109 32.68 -37.54 -10.45
C VAL A 109 32.96 -38.70 -11.42
N TYR A 110 33.12 -39.91 -10.87
CA TYR A 110 33.43 -41.11 -11.67
C TYR A 110 32.22 -41.60 -12.47
N ASN A 111 31.06 -41.67 -11.81
CA ASN A 111 29.83 -42.18 -12.42
C ASN A 111 28.61 -41.32 -12.07
N VAL A 112 27.68 -41.18 -13.02
CA VAL A 112 26.40 -40.49 -12.85
C VAL A 112 25.26 -41.48 -13.09
N PHE A 113 24.29 -41.50 -12.18
CA PHE A 113 23.22 -42.50 -12.13
C PHE A 113 21.85 -41.83 -12.09
N ASP A 114 20.84 -42.45 -12.72
CA ASP A 114 19.47 -41.91 -12.75
C ASP A 114 18.62 -42.47 -11.60
N VAL A 115 18.17 -41.61 -10.69
CA VAL A 115 17.29 -41.99 -9.58
C VAL A 115 15.91 -42.45 -10.07
N SER A 116 15.50 -42.07 -11.28
CA SER A 116 14.24 -42.54 -11.88
C SER A 116 14.22 -44.07 -12.03
N PHE A 117 15.39 -44.71 -12.14
CA PHE A 117 15.50 -46.17 -12.15
C PHE A 117 15.21 -46.76 -10.75
N GLY A 118 15.67 -46.08 -9.70
CA GLY A 118 15.32 -46.42 -8.32
C GLY A 118 13.82 -46.36 -8.06
N ALA A 119 13.10 -45.45 -8.72
CA ALA A 119 11.65 -45.35 -8.58
C ALA A 119 10.91 -46.59 -9.12
N GLU A 120 11.45 -47.26 -10.15
CA GLU A 120 10.92 -48.55 -10.63
C GLU A 120 11.14 -49.65 -9.58
N ILE A 121 12.32 -49.68 -8.94
CA ILE A 121 12.64 -50.61 -7.84
C ILE A 121 11.69 -50.37 -6.67
N THR A 122 11.58 -49.14 -6.17
CA THR A 122 10.71 -48.80 -5.03
C THR A 122 9.26 -49.19 -5.28
N THR A 123 8.72 -48.91 -6.47
CA THR A 123 7.33 -49.25 -6.81
C THR A 123 7.12 -50.76 -6.79
N TYR A 124 8.08 -51.52 -7.30
CA TYR A 124 8.05 -52.98 -7.26
C TYR A 124 8.11 -53.51 -5.82
N LEU A 125 8.96 -52.92 -4.97
CA LEU A 125 9.05 -53.29 -3.55
C LEU A 125 7.74 -53.01 -2.80
N TYR A 126 7.10 -51.86 -3.03
CA TYR A 126 5.77 -51.59 -2.46
C TYR A 126 4.73 -52.63 -2.89
N LEU A 127 4.78 -53.09 -4.15
CA LEU A 127 3.92 -54.18 -4.61
C LEU A 127 4.18 -55.49 -3.85
N GLN A 128 5.45 -55.84 -3.61
CA GLN A 128 5.78 -57.04 -2.85
C GLN A 128 5.31 -56.96 -1.39
N VAL A 129 5.48 -55.79 -0.77
CA VAL A 129 4.97 -55.50 0.58
C VAL A 129 3.45 -55.67 0.65
N LEU A 130 2.71 -55.16 -0.34
CA LEU A 130 1.25 -55.33 -0.43
C LEU A 130 0.85 -56.81 -0.59
N LYS A 131 1.56 -57.57 -1.44
CA LYS A 131 1.29 -59.02 -1.63
C LYS A 131 1.58 -59.84 -0.37
N ASN A 132 2.57 -59.42 0.42
CA ASN A 132 2.99 -60.10 1.64
C ASN A 132 2.10 -59.75 2.86
N GLY A 133 1.01 -59.00 2.67
CA GLY A 133 0.03 -58.73 3.72
C GLY A 133 0.48 -57.69 4.75
N ALA A 134 1.27 -56.69 4.32
CA ALA A 134 1.66 -55.59 5.19
C ALA A 134 0.45 -54.82 5.74
N LYS A 135 0.67 -54.15 6.87
CA LYS A 135 -0.34 -53.35 7.55
C LYS A 135 -0.79 -52.20 6.64
N GLN A 136 -2.09 -52.08 6.41
CA GLN A 136 -2.70 -51.03 5.59
C GLN A 136 -3.26 -49.92 6.49
N PRO A 137 -3.24 -48.64 6.06
CA PRO A 137 -2.71 -48.10 4.81
C PRO A 137 -1.17 -48.17 4.75
N ILE A 138 -0.61 -48.22 3.55
CA ILE A 138 0.83 -48.01 3.35
C ILE A 138 1.06 -46.54 2.98
N ILE A 139 1.81 -45.83 3.81
CA ILE A 139 2.26 -44.46 3.54
C ILE A 139 3.55 -44.53 2.73
N ALA A 140 3.53 -44.10 1.47
CA ALA A 140 4.73 -44.02 0.66
C ALA A 140 5.66 -42.94 1.21
N GLN A 141 6.98 -43.19 1.21
CA GLN A 141 7.97 -42.25 1.74
C GLN A 141 9.04 -41.77 0.74
N PRO A 142 8.69 -41.29 -0.46
CA PRO A 142 9.66 -40.58 -1.28
C PRO A 142 10.12 -39.26 -0.61
N CYS A 143 9.29 -38.70 0.29
CA CYS A 143 9.46 -37.40 0.94
C CYS A 143 10.01 -37.51 2.38
N PRO A 144 11.28 -37.14 2.64
CA PRO A 144 11.88 -37.24 3.97
C PRO A 144 11.31 -36.27 5.02
N ALA A 145 10.72 -35.15 4.58
CA ALA A 145 10.08 -34.20 5.49
C ALA A 145 8.85 -34.81 6.16
N VAL A 146 8.08 -35.63 5.42
CA VAL A 146 6.91 -36.36 5.93
C VAL A 146 7.34 -37.44 6.91
N VAL A 147 8.40 -38.19 6.59
CA VAL A 147 8.99 -39.17 7.51
C VAL A 147 9.45 -38.49 8.80
N SER A 148 10.20 -37.39 8.70
CA SER A 148 10.68 -36.65 9.88
C SER A 148 9.51 -36.14 10.73
N PHE A 149 8.42 -35.69 10.11
CA PHE A 149 7.22 -35.26 10.83
C PHE A 149 6.56 -36.42 11.59
N ILE A 150 6.42 -37.59 10.96
CA ILE A 150 5.87 -38.79 11.60
C ILE A 150 6.77 -39.26 12.75
N GLU A 151 8.08 -39.33 12.54
CA GLU A 151 9.04 -39.78 13.58
C GLU A 151 9.07 -38.86 14.81
N ILE A 152 8.82 -37.55 14.65
CA ILE A 152 8.90 -36.58 15.75
C ILE A 152 7.52 -36.31 16.38
N TYR A 153 6.48 -36.15 15.56
CA TYR A 153 5.18 -35.61 15.99
C TYR A 153 4.02 -36.61 15.95
N HIS A 154 4.10 -37.67 15.13
CA HIS A 154 3.04 -38.68 14.96
C HIS A 154 3.60 -40.11 14.96
N THR A 155 4.33 -40.46 16.01
CA THR A 155 5.02 -41.76 16.15
C THR A 155 4.10 -42.98 16.00
N GLU A 156 2.81 -42.82 16.27
CA GLU A 156 1.78 -43.84 16.07
C GLU A 156 1.59 -44.24 14.60
N LEU A 157 1.98 -43.38 13.65
CA LEU A 157 1.90 -43.65 12.21
C LEU A 157 3.15 -44.36 11.67
N ILE A 158 4.23 -44.48 12.47
CA ILE A 158 5.47 -45.18 12.08
C ILE A 158 5.20 -46.59 11.53
N PRO A 159 4.33 -47.44 12.13
CA PRO A 159 4.05 -48.78 11.62
C PRO A 159 3.37 -48.84 10.25
N PHE A 160 2.89 -47.70 9.74
CA PHE A 160 2.19 -47.58 8.45
C PHE A 160 3.09 -46.95 7.38
N LEU A 161 4.26 -46.42 7.73
CA LEU A 161 5.30 -46.09 6.75
C LEU A 161 5.70 -47.38 6.02
N ALA A 162 5.85 -47.30 4.70
CA ALA A 162 6.29 -48.46 3.94
C ALA A 162 7.64 -48.97 4.48
N PRO A 163 7.81 -50.29 4.66
CA PRO A 163 9.01 -50.89 5.21
C PRO A 163 10.15 -51.01 4.18
N THR A 164 10.28 -50.03 3.27
CA THR A 164 11.26 -49.99 2.18
C THR A 164 11.86 -48.58 2.08
N HIS A 165 13.00 -48.42 1.41
CA HIS A 165 13.62 -47.10 1.30
C HIS A 165 12.97 -46.20 0.24
N SER A 166 13.49 -44.99 0.07
CA SER A 166 13.10 -44.08 -1.00
C SER A 166 13.83 -44.41 -2.30
N PRO A 167 13.36 -43.92 -3.47
CA PRO A 167 14.00 -44.21 -4.77
C PRO A 167 15.51 -43.98 -4.83
N ALA A 168 15.99 -42.94 -4.15
CA ALA A 168 17.43 -42.63 -4.11
C ALA A 168 18.23 -43.68 -3.32
N LEU A 169 17.69 -44.20 -2.23
CA LEU A 169 18.34 -45.23 -1.41
C LEU A 169 18.19 -46.62 -2.04
N ASP A 170 17.04 -46.96 -2.61
CA ASP A 170 16.83 -48.26 -3.25
C ASP A 170 17.79 -48.46 -4.44
N VAL A 171 17.97 -47.44 -5.29
CA VAL A 171 18.99 -47.53 -6.36
C VAL A 171 20.41 -47.58 -5.79
N ALA A 172 20.68 -46.88 -4.69
CA ALA A 172 21.99 -46.89 -4.06
C ALA A 172 22.35 -48.27 -3.47
N ILE A 173 21.39 -48.92 -2.80
CA ILE A 173 21.52 -50.29 -2.29
C ILE A 173 21.76 -51.25 -3.47
N TRP A 174 21.01 -51.10 -4.56
CA TRP A 174 21.20 -51.90 -5.76
C TRP A 174 22.61 -51.73 -6.36
N LEU A 175 23.09 -50.48 -6.50
CA LEU A 175 24.43 -50.15 -7.00
C LEU A 175 25.54 -50.72 -6.11
N LYS A 176 25.37 -50.67 -4.79
CA LYS A 176 26.34 -51.23 -3.83
C LYS A 176 26.49 -52.75 -3.96
N ASN A 177 25.47 -53.43 -4.47
CA ASN A 177 25.50 -54.86 -4.75
C ASN A 177 25.98 -55.19 -6.17
N GLN A 178 26.30 -54.18 -7.00
CA GLN A 178 26.98 -54.40 -8.29
C GLN A 178 28.50 -54.41 -8.09
N PRO A 179 29.23 -55.44 -8.59
CA PRO A 179 30.69 -55.53 -8.43
C PRO A 179 31.43 -54.29 -8.94
N GLU A 180 30.94 -53.72 -10.03
CA GLU A 180 31.49 -52.53 -10.69
C GLU A 180 31.36 -51.24 -9.87
N PHE A 181 30.31 -51.08 -9.06
CA PHE A 181 30.02 -49.81 -8.36
C PHE A 181 30.14 -49.89 -6.83
N SER A 182 30.31 -51.08 -6.26
CA SER A 182 30.39 -51.32 -4.82
C SER A 182 31.39 -50.43 -4.06
N HIS A 183 32.51 -50.09 -4.70
CA HIS A 183 33.62 -49.30 -4.15
C HIS A 183 33.36 -47.79 -4.12
N LEU A 184 32.38 -47.27 -4.86
CA LEU A 184 32.13 -45.83 -4.98
C LEU A 184 31.49 -45.28 -3.70
N LYS A 185 31.93 -44.11 -3.20
CA LYS A 185 31.05 -43.31 -2.33
C LYS A 185 29.91 -42.74 -3.16
N LEU A 186 28.71 -42.64 -2.60
CA LEU A 186 27.54 -42.17 -3.34
C LEU A 186 27.10 -40.80 -2.84
N ALA A 187 26.89 -39.86 -3.76
CA ALA A 187 26.29 -38.55 -3.53
C ALA A 187 24.90 -38.50 -4.18
N PHE A 188 24.00 -37.67 -3.69
CA PHE A 188 22.71 -37.39 -4.30
C PHE A 188 22.65 -35.93 -4.74
N LEU A 189 22.20 -35.68 -5.97
CA LEU A 189 21.96 -34.34 -6.51
C LEU A 189 20.46 -34.13 -6.70
N GLY A 190 19.86 -33.18 -5.97
CA GLY A 190 18.42 -32.95 -6.06
C GLY A 190 17.89 -31.66 -5.44
N PRO A 191 16.56 -31.46 -5.46
CA PRO A 191 15.93 -30.20 -5.05
C PRO A 191 15.58 -30.13 -3.55
N CYS A 192 15.90 -31.15 -2.75
CA CYS A 192 15.37 -31.34 -1.41
C CYS A 192 16.46 -31.26 -0.33
N LEU A 193 16.25 -30.38 0.66
CA LEU A 193 17.14 -30.25 1.83
C LEU A 193 16.92 -31.38 2.85
N ALA A 194 15.68 -31.84 3.00
CA ALA A 194 15.35 -32.92 3.94
C ALA A 194 16.01 -34.27 3.59
N LYS A 195 16.45 -34.46 2.33
CA LYS A 195 17.21 -35.65 1.90
C LYS A 195 18.52 -35.82 2.68
N ARG A 196 19.16 -34.72 3.08
CA ARG A 196 20.30 -34.73 4.01
C ARG A 196 20.00 -35.55 5.25
N ARG A 197 18.85 -35.34 5.89
CA ARG A 197 18.47 -36.06 7.11
C ARG A 197 18.16 -37.53 6.87
N GLU A 198 17.65 -37.87 5.69
CA GLU A 198 17.44 -39.27 5.31
C GLU A 198 18.78 -39.99 5.20
N PHE A 199 19.77 -39.42 4.51
CA PHE A 199 21.06 -40.09 4.27
C PHE A 199 21.94 -40.17 5.52
N HIS A 200 21.82 -39.17 6.41
CA HIS A 200 22.50 -39.18 7.71
C HIS A 200 21.72 -39.96 8.79
N ASP A 201 20.58 -40.58 8.46
CA ASP A 201 19.85 -41.42 9.41
C ASP A 201 20.59 -42.75 9.60
N PRO A 202 20.92 -43.16 10.85
CA PRO A 202 21.61 -44.41 11.12
C PRO A 202 20.94 -45.67 10.53
N ASN A 203 19.61 -45.66 10.38
CA ASN A 203 18.85 -46.79 9.85
C ASN A 203 19.00 -46.97 8.33
N THR A 204 19.72 -46.08 7.65
CA THR A 204 20.03 -46.18 6.22
C THR A 204 21.41 -46.76 5.94
N GLY A 205 22.18 -47.07 6.99
CA GLY A 205 23.52 -47.65 6.86
C GLY A 205 24.55 -46.73 6.20
N GLY A 206 24.23 -45.44 6.01
CA GLY A 206 25.12 -44.48 5.35
C GLY A 206 25.43 -44.81 3.89
N VAL A 207 24.51 -45.52 3.20
CA VAL A 207 24.69 -45.98 1.81
C VAL A 207 24.92 -44.81 0.84
N VAL A 208 24.25 -43.68 1.09
CA VAL A 208 24.51 -42.39 0.43
C VAL A 208 25.20 -41.48 1.43
N SER A 209 26.32 -40.90 1.04
CA SER A 209 27.20 -40.13 1.92
C SER A 209 26.96 -38.62 1.88
N TYR A 210 26.44 -38.08 0.77
CA TYR A 210 26.30 -36.64 0.58
C TYR A 210 24.93 -36.28 -0.01
N ASN A 211 24.29 -35.24 0.53
CA ASN A 211 23.19 -34.56 -0.12
C ASN A 211 23.70 -33.27 -0.78
N ILE A 212 23.53 -33.13 -2.09
CA ILE A 212 23.91 -31.95 -2.87
C ILE A 212 22.66 -31.35 -3.48
N THR A 213 22.52 -30.04 -3.39
CA THR A 213 21.42 -29.31 -4.00
C THR A 213 21.74 -28.77 -5.38
N PHE A 214 20.71 -28.57 -6.22
CA PHE A 214 20.89 -27.87 -7.50
C PHE A 214 21.43 -26.45 -7.29
N GLU A 215 20.96 -25.76 -6.24
CA GLU A 215 21.44 -24.43 -5.87
C GLU A 215 22.96 -24.40 -5.59
N SER A 216 23.47 -25.33 -4.78
CA SER A 216 24.92 -25.40 -4.50
C SER A 216 25.75 -25.73 -5.73
N LEU A 217 25.27 -26.64 -6.59
CA LEU A 217 25.95 -26.95 -7.84
C LEU A 217 25.99 -25.74 -8.78
N ASP A 218 24.87 -25.05 -8.96
CA ASP A 218 24.77 -23.89 -9.86
C ASP A 218 25.64 -22.73 -9.38
N ASN A 219 25.69 -22.49 -8.06
CA ASN A 219 26.59 -21.51 -7.45
C ASN A 219 28.05 -21.85 -7.77
N TYR A 220 28.45 -23.12 -7.57
CA TYR A 220 29.81 -23.56 -7.86
C TYR A 220 30.18 -23.45 -9.34
N LEU A 221 29.30 -23.89 -10.25
CA LEU A 221 29.53 -23.78 -11.69
C LEU A 221 29.71 -22.31 -12.11
N SER A 222 28.91 -21.41 -11.51
CA SER A 222 29.01 -19.96 -11.73
C SER A 222 30.33 -19.39 -11.20
N GLU A 223 30.76 -19.79 -10.00
CA GLU A 223 32.03 -19.38 -9.40
C GLU A 223 33.25 -19.86 -10.21
N GLN A 224 33.18 -21.05 -10.78
CA GLN A 224 34.23 -21.60 -11.67
C GLN A 224 34.15 -21.08 -13.10
N GLY A 225 33.11 -20.32 -13.46
CA GLY A 225 32.90 -19.82 -14.82
C GLY A 225 32.60 -20.92 -15.84
N ILE A 226 32.06 -22.06 -15.42
CA ILE A 226 31.71 -23.19 -16.30
C ILE A 226 30.36 -22.91 -16.98
N ASN A 227 30.38 -22.72 -18.30
CA ASN A 227 29.18 -22.56 -19.09
C ASN A 227 28.64 -23.91 -19.56
N LEU A 228 27.52 -24.37 -18.97
CA LEU A 228 26.90 -25.65 -19.33
C LEU A 228 26.59 -25.79 -20.83
N ALA A 229 26.22 -24.71 -21.51
CA ALA A 229 25.86 -24.76 -22.93
C ALA A 229 27.05 -25.09 -23.86
N GLU A 230 28.29 -24.94 -23.38
CA GLU A 230 29.51 -25.19 -24.15
C GLU A 230 30.06 -26.61 -23.97
N LEU A 231 29.54 -27.35 -22.98
CA LEU A 231 29.95 -28.73 -22.72
C LEU A 231 29.28 -29.71 -23.69
N GLU A 232 29.99 -30.78 -24.05
CA GLU A 232 29.40 -31.85 -24.85
C GLU A 232 28.37 -32.64 -24.01
N PRO A 233 27.21 -33.02 -24.58
CA PRO A 233 26.19 -33.77 -23.84
C PRO A 233 26.65 -35.20 -23.56
N SER A 234 26.41 -35.69 -22.33
CA SER A 234 26.66 -37.10 -21.97
C SER A 234 25.42 -37.79 -21.39
N GLY A 235 25.50 -39.12 -21.22
CA GLY A 235 24.41 -39.96 -20.70
C GLY A 235 24.71 -40.53 -19.31
N PHE A 236 23.70 -41.18 -18.74
CA PHE A 236 23.81 -41.93 -17.49
C PHE A 236 24.58 -43.24 -17.66
N ASP A 237 25.24 -43.68 -16.58
CA ASP A 237 25.98 -44.94 -16.52
C ASP A 237 25.07 -46.15 -16.18
N THR A 238 23.80 -45.89 -15.85
CA THR A 238 22.77 -46.91 -15.59
C THR A 238 21.72 -46.95 -16.70
N PRO A 239 20.97 -48.07 -16.84
CA PRO A 239 19.80 -48.13 -17.72
C PRO A 239 18.81 -47.00 -17.44
N GLU A 240 18.30 -46.37 -18.50
CA GLU A 240 17.26 -45.34 -18.40
C GLU A 240 15.93 -45.94 -17.88
N ALA A 241 15.25 -45.21 -17.01
CA ALA A 241 13.92 -45.60 -16.53
C ALA A 241 12.84 -45.40 -17.61
N GLU A 242 11.83 -46.27 -17.63
CA GLU A 242 10.75 -46.22 -18.62
C GLU A 242 9.60 -45.30 -18.16
N ARG A 243 9.07 -45.49 -16.94
CA ARG A 243 7.90 -44.76 -16.40
C ARG A 243 8.17 -44.04 -15.08
N GLY A 244 9.17 -44.48 -14.32
CA GLY A 244 9.62 -43.89 -13.05
C GLY A 244 10.11 -42.43 -13.14
N ILE A 245 10.10 -41.81 -14.32
CA ILE A 245 10.50 -40.42 -14.55
C ILE A 245 9.43 -39.43 -14.07
N GLY A 246 8.18 -39.86 -13.99
CA GLY A 246 7.09 -39.07 -13.44
C GLY A 246 7.13 -38.92 -11.93
N TYR A 247 8.02 -39.61 -11.20
CA TYR A 247 8.03 -39.66 -9.73
C TYR A 247 8.28 -38.31 -9.04
N SER A 248 8.89 -37.34 -9.75
CA SER A 248 9.04 -35.99 -9.20
C SER A 248 7.73 -35.19 -9.26
N GLN A 249 6.73 -35.67 -10.01
CA GLN A 249 5.41 -35.11 -10.08
C GLN A 249 4.42 -35.89 -9.20
N PRO A 250 3.37 -35.22 -8.73
CA PRO A 250 2.40 -35.86 -7.88
C PRO A 250 1.50 -36.78 -8.73
N GLY A 251 1.19 -37.97 -8.21
CA GLY A 251 0.59 -39.06 -9.00
C GLY A 251 1.57 -39.85 -9.86
N GLY A 252 2.87 -39.49 -9.86
CA GLY A 252 3.92 -40.26 -10.53
C GLY A 252 4.08 -41.68 -9.99
N LEU A 253 3.84 -41.86 -8.69
CA LEU A 253 3.77 -43.18 -8.06
C LEU A 253 2.64 -44.02 -8.67
N THR A 254 1.44 -43.45 -8.73
CA THR A 254 0.23 -44.09 -9.28
C THR A 254 0.42 -44.48 -10.75
N ASP A 255 0.97 -43.59 -11.57
CA ASP A 255 1.30 -43.84 -12.97
C ASP A 255 2.25 -45.04 -13.15
N THR A 256 3.24 -45.16 -12.26
CA THR A 256 4.22 -46.25 -12.27
C THR A 256 3.57 -47.56 -11.81
N PHE A 257 2.70 -47.51 -10.80
CA PHE A 257 1.93 -48.66 -10.31
C PHE A 257 1.00 -49.28 -11.35
N ASN A 258 0.37 -48.45 -12.20
CA ASN A 258 -0.52 -48.91 -13.27
C ASN A 258 0.16 -49.89 -14.25
N ARG A 259 1.51 -49.90 -14.33
CA ARG A 259 2.30 -50.84 -15.12
C ARG A 259 2.06 -52.30 -14.73
N PHE A 260 1.83 -52.57 -13.45
CA PHE A 260 1.70 -53.94 -12.94
C PHE A 260 0.31 -54.56 -13.20
N GLY A 261 -0.61 -53.82 -13.85
CA GLY A 261 -1.91 -54.33 -14.25
C GLY A 261 -2.84 -54.65 -13.08
N ILE A 262 -2.60 -54.03 -11.92
CA ILE A 262 -3.37 -54.26 -10.70
C ILE A 262 -4.61 -53.37 -10.73
N PRO A 263 -5.82 -53.92 -10.55
CA PRO A 263 -7.06 -53.15 -10.62
C PRO A 263 -7.29 -52.40 -9.30
N PHE A 264 -6.63 -51.26 -9.12
CA PHE A 264 -6.95 -50.33 -8.03
C PHE A 264 -8.16 -49.46 -8.41
N LYS A 265 -9.09 -49.28 -7.47
CA LYS A 265 -10.06 -48.20 -7.53
C LYS A 265 -9.36 -46.88 -7.22
N LYS A 266 -9.93 -45.78 -7.69
CA LYS A 266 -9.41 -44.43 -7.37
C LYS A 266 -9.35 -44.17 -5.86
N SER A 267 -10.23 -44.77 -5.07
CA SER A 267 -10.25 -44.71 -3.60
C SER A 267 -9.11 -45.50 -2.92
N ASP A 268 -8.49 -46.44 -3.63
CA ASP A 268 -7.50 -47.34 -3.03
C ASP A 268 -6.11 -46.67 -2.96
N ILE A 269 -5.86 -45.65 -3.80
CA ILE A 269 -4.63 -44.87 -3.82
C ILE A 269 -4.97 -43.40 -3.60
N GLN A 270 -4.77 -42.92 -2.38
CA GLN A 270 -4.97 -41.52 -2.05
C GLN A 270 -3.73 -40.71 -2.40
N ARG A 271 -3.90 -39.61 -3.15
CA ARG A 271 -2.85 -38.64 -3.46
C ARG A 271 -3.07 -37.40 -2.63
N ILE A 272 -2.04 -36.97 -1.90
CA ILE A 272 -2.06 -35.78 -1.06
C ILE A 272 -0.76 -35.00 -1.20
N GLU A 273 -0.86 -33.68 -1.30
CA GLU A 273 0.31 -32.83 -1.47
C GLU A 273 0.16 -31.45 -0.85
N GLY A 274 1.29 -30.86 -0.50
CA GLY A 274 1.37 -29.51 0.07
C GLY A 274 1.48 -29.52 1.60
N PRO A 275 2.23 -28.58 2.19
CA PRO A 275 2.57 -28.63 3.61
C PRO A 275 1.34 -28.43 4.51
N GLN A 276 0.43 -27.52 4.14
CA GLN A 276 -0.77 -27.26 4.95
C GLN A 276 -1.71 -28.46 4.98
N GLU A 277 -2.03 -29.02 3.81
CA GLU A 277 -2.93 -30.17 3.72
C GLU A 277 -2.34 -31.43 4.35
N VAL A 278 -1.06 -31.71 4.12
CA VAL A 278 -0.43 -32.93 4.64
C VAL A 278 -0.33 -32.93 6.17
N TYR A 279 0.23 -31.88 6.76
CA TYR A 279 0.57 -31.90 8.19
C TYR A 279 -0.57 -31.45 9.10
N THR A 280 -1.36 -30.46 8.68
CA THR A 280 -2.39 -29.87 9.54
C THR A 280 -3.70 -30.65 9.48
N LYS A 281 -3.99 -31.32 8.34
CA LYS A 281 -5.29 -31.94 8.07
C LYS A 281 -5.20 -33.44 7.84
N TYR A 282 -4.52 -33.87 6.78
CA TYR A 282 -4.61 -35.25 6.29
C TYR A 282 -3.97 -36.29 7.22
N LEU A 283 -2.75 -36.06 7.75
CA LEU A 283 -2.13 -37.04 8.65
C LEU A 283 -2.92 -37.22 9.98
N PRO A 284 -3.45 -36.16 10.60
CA PRO A 284 -4.42 -36.29 11.69
C PRO A 284 -5.69 -37.07 11.31
N GLU A 285 -6.33 -36.76 10.19
CA GLU A 285 -7.54 -37.48 9.71
C GLU A 285 -7.24 -38.96 9.44
N LEU A 286 -6.11 -39.25 8.80
CA LEU A 286 -5.65 -40.60 8.51
C LEU A 286 -5.55 -41.47 9.76
N LYS A 287 -5.11 -40.89 10.88
CA LYS A 287 -5.06 -41.59 12.16
C LYS A 287 -6.46 -42.05 12.59
N GLU A 288 -7.48 -41.22 12.40
CA GLU A 288 -8.86 -41.58 12.70
C GLU A 288 -9.40 -42.65 11.75
N ASP A 289 -9.12 -42.53 10.45
CA ASP A 289 -9.53 -43.50 9.43
C ASP A 289 -8.91 -44.89 9.67
N ILE A 290 -7.65 -44.91 10.10
CA ILE A 290 -6.95 -46.13 10.52
C ILE A 290 -7.66 -46.78 11.70
N LEU A 291 -8.08 -46.00 12.70
CA LEU A 291 -8.82 -46.51 13.86
C LEU A 291 -10.20 -47.05 13.47
N ARG A 292 -10.84 -46.46 12.46
CA ARG A 292 -12.14 -46.90 11.91
C ARG A 292 -12.01 -48.04 10.90
N SER A 293 -10.80 -48.41 10.49
CA SER A 293 -10.53 -49.38 9.42
C SER A 293 -11.10 -48.98 8.05
N GLU A 294 -11.17 -47.68 7.77
CA GLU A 294 -11.70 -47.09 6.54
C GLU A 294 -10.62 -46.40 5.69
N ALA A 295 -9.35 -46.60 6.04
CA ALA A 295 -8.20 -45.99 5.37
C ALA A 295 -7.94 -46.57 3.95
N PRO A 296 -7.32 -45.79 3.04
CA PRO A 296 -6.93 -46.27 1.71
C PRO A 296 -5.87 -47.39 1.77
N VAL A 297 -5.59 -48.04 0.64
CA VAL A 297 -4.58 -49.11 0.58
C VAL A 297 -3.16 -48.51 0.56
N LEU A 298 -2.97 -47.49 -0.27
CA LEU A 298 -1.68 -46.81 -0.48
C LEU A 298 -1.87 -45.30 -0.48
N ILE A 299 -0.90 -44.58 0.07
CA ILE A 299 -0.93 -43.12 0.17
C ILE A 299 0.31 -42.56 -0.51
N ASP A 300 0.11 -41.80 -1.59
CA ASP A 300 1.13 -40.98 -2.25
C ASP A 300 1.13 -39.60 -1.62
N VAL A 301 2.06 -39.37 -0.69
CA VAL A 301 2.16 -38.13 0.10
C VAL A 301 3.44 -37.35 -0.19
N LEU A 302 3.28 -36.09 -0.61
CA LEU A 302 4.39 -35.19 -0.93
C LEU A 302 4.27 -33.87 -0.17
N ASN A 303 5.39 -33.38 0.38
CA ASN A 303 5.40 -32.10 1.08
C ASN A 303 5.10 -30.91 0.15
N CYS A 304 5.60 -30.94 -1.08
CA CYS A 304 5.53 -29.80 -2.00
C CYS A 304 4.30 -29.92 -2.93
N LEU A 305 3.59 -28.80 -3.15
CA LEU A 305 2.28 -28.73 -3.86
C LEU A 305 2.30 -29.17 -5.34
N HIS A 306 3.48 -29.30 -5.96
CA HIS A 306 3.66 -29.83 -7.31
C HIS A 306 4.80 -30.86 -7.37
N GLY A 307 4.96 -31.59 -6.27
CA GLY A 307 6.02 -32.57 -6.10
C GLY A 307 7.41 -31.93 -6.01
N CYS A 308 8.44 -32.74 -6.25
CA CYS A 308 9.84 -32.35 -6.06
C CYS A 308 10.32 -31.28 -7.06
N ASN A 309 9.59 -31.05 -8.16
CA ASN A 309 9.94 -30.06 -9.18
C ASN A 309 9.83 -28.60 -8.70
N VAL A 310 9.15 -28.35 -7.58
CA VAL A 310 9.07 -27.03 -6.91
C VAL A 310 9.66 -27.09 -5.49
N GLY A 311 10.67 -27.95 -5.31
CA GLY A 311 11.37 -28.13 -4.04
C GLY A 311 12.10 -26.87 -3.56
N PRO A 312 12.57 -26.84 -2.31
CA PRO A 312 13.20 -25.65 -1.72
C PRO A 312 14.54 -25.25 -2.35
N ALA A 313 15.22 -26.15 -3.05
CA ALA A 313 16.55 -25.92 -3.63
C ALA A 313 16.57 -26.05 -5.17
N ILE A 314 15.48 -25.66 -5.83
CA ILE A 314 15.46 -25.46 -7.29
C ILE A 314 16.05 -24.10 -7.68
N THR A 315 16.51 -23.96 -8.92
CA THR A 315 17.10 -22.72 -9.46
C THR A 315 16.34 -22.15 -10.66
N HIS A 316 15.26 -22.81 -11.09
CA HIS A 316 14.46 -22.36 -12.22
C HIS A 316 13.20 -21.56 -11.81
N ASN A 317 12.75 -20.66 -12.69
CA ASN A 317 11.51 -19.88 -12.52
C ASN A 317 10.39 -20.34 -13.47
N ARG A 318 10.23 -21.66 -13.64
CA ARG A 318 9.26 -22.23 -14.61
C ARG A 318 7.86 -22.29 -14.01
N THR A 319 6.85 -22.00 -14.80
CA THR A 319 5.44 -22.11 -14.39
C THR A 319 4.99 -23.57 -14.29
N HIS A 320 3.91 -23.84 -13.56
CA HIS A 320 3.37 -25.21 -13.43
C HIS A 320 3.07 -25.85 -14.79
N TYR A 321 2.48 -25.08 -15.72
CA TYR A 321 2.24 -25.55 -17.10
C TYR A 321 3.53 -25.96 -17.83
N GLN A 322 4.62 -25.19 -17.68
CA GLN A 322 5.90 -25.51 -18.31
C GLN A 322 6.52 -26.79 -17.71
N ILE A 323 6.40 -26.98 -16.40
CA ILE A 323 6.86 -28.19 -15.71
C ILE A 323 6.12 -29.42 -16.27
N ASP A 324 4.79 -29.35 -16.33
CA ASP A 324 3.96 -30.44 -16.85
C ASP A 324 4.31 -30.77 -18.31
N LYS A 325 4.47 -29.74 -19.15
CA LYS A 325 4.84 -29.90 -20.55
C LYS A 325 6.19 -30.61 -20.73
N ILE A 326 7.20 -30.29 -19.91
CA ILE A 326 8.53 -30.92 -19.97
C ILE A 326 8.43 -32.40 -19.59
N ILE A 327 7.76 -32.71 -18.49
CA ILE A 327 7.62 -34.10 -18.02
C ILE A 327 6.77 -34.92 -18.99
N GLU A 328 5.66 -34.38 -19.51
CA GLU A 328 4.86 -35.06 -20.53
C GLU A 328 5.65 -35.35 -21.80
N LYS A 329 6.46 -34.39 -22.28
CA LYS A 329 7.34 -34.59 -23.45
C LYS A 329 8.31 -35.72 -23.18
N ARG A 330 9.01 -35.70 -22.03
CA ARG A 330 9.96 -36.75 -21.63
C ARG A 330 9.30 -38.12 -21.51
N LYS A 331 8.09 -38.19 -20.92
CA LYS A 331 7.29 -39.43 -20.85
C LYS A 331 6.98 -39.95 -22.27
N LYS A 332 6.51 -39.09 -23.18
CA LYS A 332 6.18 -39.46 -24.57
C LYS A 332 7.41 -39.96 -25.34
N ASP A 333 8.53 -39.24 -25.26
CA ASP A 333 9.76 -39.58 -25.98
C ASP A 333 10.29 -40.96 -25.58
N LEU A 334 10.22 -41.31 -24.29
CA LEU A 334 10.66 -42.60 -23.79
C LEU A 334 9.68 -43.74 -24.08
N ILE A 335 8.38 -43.49 -23.99
CA ILE A 335 7.37 -44.45 -24.45
C ILE A 335 7.61 -44.79 -25.94
N ILE A 336 7.92 -43.79 -26.77
CA ILE A 336 8.26 -44.02 -28.19
C ILE A 336 9.57 -44.81 -28.32
N LYS A 337 10.63 -44.45 -27.58
CA LYS A 337 11.93 -45.15 -27.58
C LYS A 337 11.80 -46.62 -27.16
N HIS A 338 10.95 -46.93 -26.18
CA HIS A 338 10.74 -48.29 -25.69
C HIS A 338 9.72 -49.09 -26.52
N ASN A 339 8.69 -48.46 -27.10
CA ASN A 339 7.74 -49.13 -28.00
C ASN A 339 8.28 -49.39 -29.41
N SER A 340 9.34 -48.71 -29.83
CA SER A 340 10.02 -48.93 -31.12
C SER A 340 11.02 -50.10 -31.09
N ALA A 341 11.34 -50.64 -29.91
CA ALA A 341 11.94 -51.96 -29.77
C ALA A 341 10.88 -53.05 -29.96
N SER A 342 11.25 -54.26 -30.44
CA SER A 342 10.24 -55.29 -30.77
C SER A 342 9.28 -55.56 -29.58
N PRO A 343 7.99 -55.85 -29.83
CA PRO A 343 6.99 -56.04 -28.78
C PRO A 343 7.35 -57.12 -27.74
N GLU A 344 8.17 -58.11 -28.12
CA GLU A 344 8.69 -59.14 -27.24
C GLU A 344 9.87 -58.64 -26.37
N ARG A 345 10.69 -57.70 -26.85
CA ARG A 345 11.85 -57.17 -26.12
C ARG A 345 11.45 -56.11 -25.09
N ALA A 346 10.46 -55.26 -25.42
CA ALA A 346 9.93 -54.23 -24.52
C ALA A 346 9.16 -54.82 -23.32
N LYS A 347 8.45 -55.94 -23.50
CA LYS A 347 7.76 -56.67 -22.39
C LYS A 347 8.72 -57.43 -21.46
N ASN A 348 9.96 -57.72 -21.90
CA ASN A 348 10.90 -58.57 -21.17
C ASN A 348 11.96 -57.81 -20.35
N LEU A 349 12.29 -56.55 -20.70
CA LEU A 349 13.47 -55.85 -20.14
C LEU A 349 13.47 -55.73 -18.60
N PHE A 350 12.34 -55.34 -18.00
CA PHE A 350 12.23 -55.22 -16.53
C PHE A 350 11.71 -56.49 -15.85
N LYS A 351 11.15 -57.44 -16.60
CA LYS A 351 10.65 -58.70 -16.03
C LYS A 351 11.81 -59.56 -15.54
N ASP A 352 12.88 -59.66 -16.33
CA ASP A 352 14.10 -60.36 -15.96
C ASP A 352 14.83 -59.62 -14.82
N PHE A 353 14.75 -58.29 -14.78
CA PHE A 353 15.30 -57.46 -13.71
C PHE A 353 14.57 -57.65 -12.36
N TYR A 354 13.23 -57.65 -12.35
CA TYR A 354 12.47 -57.92 -11.13
C TYR A 354 12.65 -59.37 -10.65
N ALA A 355 12.71 -60.33 -11.57
CA ALA A 355 13.06 -61.71 -11.24
C ALA A 355 14.47 -61.84 -10.68
N TRP A 356 15.42 -61.00 -11.15
CA TRP A 356 16.76 -60.91 -10.57
C TRP A 356 16.71 -60.34 -9.14
N ILE A 357 15.91 -59.29 -8.88
CA ILE A 357 15.72 -58.75 -7.52
C ILE A 357 15.19 -59.84 -6.59
N ASP A 358 14.16 -60.60 -7.00
CA ASP A 358 13.59 -61.68 -6.20
C ASP A 358 14.59 -62.85 -5.97
N ALA A 359 15.52 -63.06 -6.91
CA ALA A 359 16.52 -64.13 -6.84
C ALA A 359 17.75 -63.77 -6.00
N GLN A 360 17.98 -62.48 -5.73
CA GLN A 360 19.09 -61.99 -4.91
C GLN A 360 18.62 -61.76 -3.47
N ASP A 361 19.44 -62.17 -2.50
CA ASP A 361 19.17 -61.95 -1.07
C ASP A 361 19.64 -60.54 -0.65
N ILE A 362 19.12 -59.51 -1.32
CA ILE A 362 19.43 -58.09 -1.02
C ILE A 362 18.36 -57.54 -0.08
N ASP A 363 18.80 -57.00 1.06
CA ASP A 363 17.93 -56.36 2.02
C ASP A 363 17.59 -54.92 1.60
N PHE A 364 16.34 -54.69 1.21
CA PHE A 364 15.77 -53.37 0.95
C PHE A 364 14.85 -52.88 2.08
N SER A 365 14.86 -53.57 3.23
CA SER A 365 13.96 -53.24 4.34
C SER A 365 14.40 -51.99 5.09
N ARG A 366 13.42 -51.16 5.44
CA ARG A 366 13.66 -49.92 6.20
C ARG A 366 12.98 -49.96 7.55
N VAL A 367 13.73 -49.54 8.58
CA VAL A 367 13.22 -49.28 9.92
C VAL A 367 13.27 -47.78 10.19
N TYR A 368 12.27 -47.27 10.91
CA TYR A 368 12.15 -45.87 11.31
C TYR A 368 12.29 -45.76 12.84
N SER A 369 12.74 -44.61 13.30
CA SER A 369 12.99 -44.36 14.72
C SER A 369 11.92 -43.48 15.34
N ASP A 370 11.49 -43.82 16.55
CA ASP A 370 10.75 -42.88 17.39
C ASP A 370 11.68 -41.76 17.85
N LYS A 371 11.41 -40.53 17.37
CA LYS A 371 12.16 -39.31 17.68
C LYS A 371 11.33 -38.34 18.52
N SER A 372 10.24 -38.80 19.16
CA SER A 372 9.38 -37.97 20.02
C SER A 372 10.11 -37.29 21.17
N SER A 373 11.22 -37.89 21.66
CA SER A 373 12.10 -37.27 22.67
C SER A 373 12.68 -35.91 22.24
N ASN A 374 12.75 -35.63 20.94
CA ASN A 374 13.17 -34.32 20.43
C ASN A 374 12.10 -33.25 20.68
N LYS A 375 10.82 -33.62 20.89
CA LYS A 375 9.72 -32.73 21.28
C LYS A 375 9.81 -32.40 22.78
N HIS A 376 10.82 -31.62 23.16
CA HIS A 376 11.03 -31.11 24.52
C HIS A 376 10.15 -29.88 24.83
N LEU A 377 9.07 -29.68 24.08
CA LEU A 377 8.12 -28.60 24.29
C LEU A 377 7.21 -28.98 25.46
N CYS A 378 7.09 -28.09 26.42
CA CYS A 378 6.23 -28.26 27.58
C CYS A 378 4.82 -27.75 27.24
N ASP A 379 3.82 -28.55 27.59
CA ASP A 379 2.45 -28.07 27.79
C ASP A 379 2.35 -27.45 29.19
N PRO A 380 1.35 -26.58 29.45
CA PRO A 380 1.11 -26.02 30.79
C PRO A 380 0.93 -27.14 31.82
N LYS A 381 1.59 -27.04 32.98
CA LYS A 381 1.54 -28.07 34.03
C LYS A 381 0.16 -28.14 34.69
N ASP A 382 -0.49 -27.00 34.83
CA ASP A 382 -1.82 -26.85 35.39
C ASP A 382 -2.52 -25.62 34.78
N GLU A 383 -3.84 -25.51 35.03
CA GLU A 383 -4.66 -24.39 34.57
C GLU A 383 -4.14 -23.04 35.09
N LYS A 384 -3.42 -23.02 36.22
CA LYS A 384 -2.92 -21.79 36.83
C LYS A 384 -1.71 -21.23 36.09
N GLU A 385 -0.78 -22.08 35.65
CA GLU A 385 0.35 -21.69 34.80
C GLU A 385 -0.15 -21.18 33.46
N GLU A 386 -1.14 -21.85 32.87
CA GLU A 386 -1.80 -21.38 31.65
C GLU A 386 -2.47 -20.00 31.85
N GLU A 387 -3.21 -19.82 32.94
CA GLU A 387 -3.87 -18.55 33.27
C GLU A 387 -2.89 -17.39 33.43
N GLN A 388 -1.72 -17.63 34.05
CA GLN A 388 -0.67 -16.61 34.18
C GLN A 388 -0.13 -16.13 32.82
N ILE A 389 0.03 -17.03 31.85
CA ILE A 389 0.47 -16.63 30.51
C ILE A 389 -0.64 -15.84 29.80
N TRP A 390 -1.89 -16.24 29.96
CA TRP A 390 -3.03 -15.49 29.43
C TRP A 390 -3.14 -14.08 30.03
N GLU A 391 -2.92 -13.93 31.33
CA GLU A 391 -2.81 -12.63 32.01
C GLU A 391 -1.67 -11.78 31.42
N LEU A 392 -0.48 -12.36 31.23
CA LEU A 392 0.67 -11.68 30.62
C LEU A 392 0.41 -11.20 29.19
N MET A 393 -0.49 -11.86 28.47
CA MET A 393 -0.92 -11.48 27.11
C MET A 393 -2.12 -10.52 27.09
N HIS A 394 -2.62 -10.09 28.26
CA HIS A 394 -3.85 -9.33 28.44
C HIS A 394 -5.10 -10.03 27.90
N LYS A 395 -5.16 -11.37 27.98
CA LYS A 395 -6.26 -12.21 27.47
C LYS A 395 -6.97 -12.94 28.61
N LEU A 396 -7.64 -12.18 29.46
CA LEU A 396 -8.26 -12.67 30.68
C LEU A 396 -9.49 -13.53 30.39
N THR A 397 -10.22 -13.25 29.29
CA THR A 397 -11.46 -13.99 28.98
C THR A 397 -11.27 -15.05 27.89
N PRO A 398 -12.08 -16.13 27.87
CA PRO A 398 -12.07 -17.13 26.80
C PRO A 398 -12.26 -16.56 25.39
N GLU A 399 -13.01 -15.46 25.26
CA GLU A 399 -13.22 -14.76 23.99
C GLU A 399 -11.93 -14.06 23.53
N GLU A 400 -11.22 -13.41 24.44
CA GLU A 400 -9.93 -12.77 24.15
C GLU A 400 -8.86 -13.79 23.74
N ARG A 401 -8.91 -15.00 24.33
CA ARG A 401 -8.06 -16.15 23.98
C ARG A 401 -8.37 -16.73 22.60
N LYS A 402 -9.51 -16.39 21.98
CA LYS A 402 -9.94 -16.90 20.66
C LYS A 402 -9.82 -15.89 19.52
N ILE A 403 -9.20 -14.72 19.75
CA ILE A 403 -9.05 -13.65 18.75
C ILE A 403 -8.32 -14.12 17.49
N ASN A 404 -7.34 -15.02 17.61
CA ASN A 404 -6.69 -15.74 16.51
C ASN A 404 -6.31 -14.91 15.26
N CYS A 405 -5.94 -13.63 15.43
CA CYS A 405 -5.66 -12.70 14.34
C CYS A 405 -4.42 -13.03 13.46
N SER A 406 -3.70 -14.11 13.77
CA SER A 406 -2.51 -14.60 13.04
C SER A 406 -1.31 -13.65 12.91
N SER A 407 -1.35 -12.44 13.47
CA SER A 407 -0.28 -11.43 13.32
C SER A 407 1.08 -11.89 13.86
N CYS A 408 1.09 -12.76 14.87
CA CYS A 408 2.32 -13.30 15.47
C CYS A 408 2.93 -14.48 14.69
N GLY A 409 2.33 -14.91 13.57
CA GLY A 409 2.79 -16.04 12.75
C GLY A 409 2.38 -17.43 13.24
N TYR A 410 1.88 -17.57 14.48
CA TYR A 410 1.48 -18.86 15.04
C TYR A 410 0.09 -19.37 14.59
N GLY A 411 -0.66 -18.55 13.86
CA GLY A 411 -2.00 -18.89 13.33
C GLY A 411 -3.13 -18.73 14.36
N ASN A 412 -2.90 -19.11 15.62
CA ASN A 412 -3.89 -18.94 16.68
C ASN A 412 -3.23 -18.48 18.01
N CYS A 413 -4.05 -17.93 18.91
CA CYS A 413 -3.60 -17.37 20.18
C CYS A 413 -3.08 -18.46 21.13
N HIS A 414 -3.63 -19.68 21.06
CA HIS A 414 -3.14 -20.80 21.85
C HIS A 414 -1.71 -21.19 21.44
N GLY A 415 -1.42 -21.23 20.13
CA GLY A 415 -0.07 -21.44 19.61
C GLY A 415 0.91 -20.35 20.02
N MET A 416 0.44 -19.09 20.10
CA MET A 416 1.24 -17.98 20.65
C MET A 416 1.48 -18.14 22.16
N MET A 417 0.47 -18.55 22.93
CA MET A 417 0.59 -18.83 24.36
C MET A 417 1.62 -19.94 24.61
N LEU A 418 1.53 -21.05 23.88
CA LEU A 418 2.50 -22.15 23.95
C LEU A 418 3.91 -21.68 23.56
N ALA A 419 4.04 -20.78 22.57
CA ALA A 419 5.32 -20.20 22.19
C ALA A 419 5.93 -19.35 23.31
N ILE A 420 5.13 -18.52 24.00
CA ILE A 420 5.59 -17.72 25.15
C ILE A 420 5.99 -18.62 26.32
N LEU A 421 5.16 -19.62 26.64
CA LEU A 421 5.42 -20.60 27.71
C LEU A 421 6.77 -21.30 27.51
N ASN A 422 7.08 -21.65 26.26
CA ASN A 422 8.33 -22.33 25.90
C ASN A 422 9.50 -21.36 25.64
N GLY A 423 9.34 -20.06 25.87
CA GLY A 423 10.39 -19.04 25.67
C GLY A 423 10.79 -18.86 24.20
N LEU A 424 9.90 -19.20 23.26
CA LEU A 424 10.14 -19.15 21.82
C LEU A 424 9.71 -17.83 21.19
N ASN A 425 8.83 -17.08 21.85
CA ASN A 425 8.39 -15.77 21.39
C ASN A 425 8.06 -14.84 22.56
N HIS A 426 7.99 -13.54 22.26
CA HIS A 426 7.72 -12.48 23.22
C HIS A 426 6.27 -12.00 23.13
N ARG A 427 5.68 -11.57 24.25
CA ARG A 427 4.30 -11.05 24.30
C ARG A 427 4.11 -9.81 23.43
N GLU A 428 5.18 -9.02 23.25
CA GLU A 428 5.24 -7.82 22.42
C GLU A 428 4.99 -8.13 20.93
N SER A 429 5.21 -9.38 20.47
CA SER A 429 4.84 -9.81 19.12
C SER A 429 3.33 -10.06 18.94
N CYS A 430 2.53 -9.98 20.01
CA CYS A 430 1.08 -10.10 19.94
C CYS A 430 0.43 -8.74 19.70
N LYS A 431 -0.17 -8.54 18.52
CA LYS A 431 -0.91 -7.31 18.17
C LYS A 431 -1.98 -6.92 19.19
N TYR A 432 -2.68 -7.92 19.76
CA TYR A 432 -3.72 -7.67 20.75
C TYR A 432 -3.16 -7.17 22.09
N TYR A 433 -2.03 -7.74 22.52
CA TYR A 433 -1.32 -7.27 23.72
C TYR A 433 -0.94 -5.79 23.56
N LEU A 434 -0.35 -5.42 22.42
CA LEU A 434 0.01 -4.03 22.11
C LEU A 434 -1.21 -3.10 22.11
N PHE A 435 -2.34 -3.54 21.51
CA PHE A 435 -3.59 -2.78 21.54
C PHE A 435 -4.09 -2.53 22.97
N LYS A 436 -4.09 -3.56 23.81
CA LYS A 436 -4.52 -3.45 25.22
C LYS A 436 -3.59 -2.58 26.05
N GLU A 437 -2.28 -2.66 25.80
CA GLU A 437 -1.31 -1.81 26.46
C GLU A 437 -1.46 -0.35 26.04
N ASN A 438 -1.71 -0.09 24.76
CA ASN A 438 -2.00 1.27 24.27
C ASN A 438 -3.31 1.82 24.86
N GLU A 439 -4.36 1.01 25.01
CA GLU A 439 -5.61 1.40 25.67
C GLU A 439 -5.38 1.78 27.14
N ARG A 440 -4.55 1.01 27.86
CA ARG A 440 -4.17 1.29 29.24
C ARG A 440 -3.35 2.58 29.35
N ASN A 441 -2.41 2.79 28.43
CA ASN A 441 -1.61 4.01 28.36
C ASN A 441 -2.48 5.24 28.08
N LEU A 442 -3.45 5.12 27.17
CA LEU A 442 -4.41 6.19 26.89
C LEU A 442 -5.21 6.58 28.13
N ARG A 443 -5.76 5.61 28.87
CA ARG A 443 -6.49 5.88 30.12
C ARG A 443 -5.63 6.54 31.19
N ASN A 444 -4.35 6.17 31.28
CA ASN A 444 -3.42 6.82 32.21
C ASN A 444 -3.18 8.28 31.82
N VAL A 445 -3.05 8.57 30.53
CA VAL A 445 -2.90 9.95 30.02
C VAL A 445 -4.18 10.76 30.26
N GLU A 446 -5.36 10.20 29.99
CA GLU A 446 -6.65 10.86 30.27
C GLU A 446 -6.83 11.17 31.75
N ALA A 447 -6.47 10.25 32.64
CA ALA A 447 -6.52 10.49 34.09
C ALA A 447 -5.59 11.64 34.52
N GLN A 448 -4.38 11.71 33.95
CA GLN A 448 -3.45 12.82 34.20
C GLN A 448 -3.97 14.16 33.67
N THR A 449 -4.64 14.16 32.52
CA THR A 449 -5.26 15.37 31.97
C THR A 449 -6.34 15.91 32.89
N ILE A 450 -7.18 15.05 33.46
CA ILE A 450 -8.22 15.44 34.43
C ILE A 450 -7.59 16.05 35.68
N GLU A 451 -6.53 15.44 36.24
CA GLU A 451 -5.81 16.01 37.39
C GLU A 451 -5.24 17.41 37.10
N ILE A 452 -4.77 17.65 35.87
CA ILE A 452 -4.25 18.96 35.44
C ILE A 452 -5.39 19.99 35.29
N GLU A 453 -6.54 19.59 34.74
CA GLU A 453 -7.71 20.46 34.61
C GLU A 453 -8.24 20.91 35.98
N GLU A 454 -8.29 20.00 36.96
CA GLU A 454 -8.68 20.32 38.35
C GLU A 454 -7.70 21.32 38.99
N ALA A 455 -6.39 21.13 38.80
CA ALA A 455 -5.37 22.06 39.31
C ALA A 455 -5.44 23.45 38.65
N ASN A 456 -5.77 23.52 37.36
CA ASN A 456 -5.95 24.79 36.64
C ASN A 456 -7.20 25.54 37.12
N ALA A 457 -8.31 24.83 37.37
CA ALA A 457 -9.52 25.44 37.93
C ALA A 457 -9.28 26.03 39.34
N GLU A 458 -8.45 25.37 40.16
CA GLU A 458 -8.07 25.89 41.48
C GLU A 458 -7.22 27.16 41.38
N LEU A 459 -6.33 27.24 40.37
CA LEU A 459 -5.54 28.44 40.07
C LEU A 459 -6.39 29.61 39.60
N GLU A 460 -7.40 29.37 38.75
CA GLU A 460 -8.33 30.40 38.29
C GLU A 460 -9.13 31.01 39.45
N LEU A 461 -9.64 30.18 40.37
CA LEU A 461 -10.36 30.64 41.56
C LEU A 461 -9.48 31.49 42.50
N LEU A 462 -8.18 31.19 42.58
CA LEU A 462 -7.22 31.98 43.35
C LEU A 462 -6.95 33.35 42.70
N ASN A 463 -7.00 33.40 41.36
CA ASN A 463 -6.78 34.60 40.57
C ASN A 463 -7.97 35.57 40.66
N ASP A 464 -9.20 35.05 40.59
CA ASP A 464 -10.44 35.83 40.76
C ASP A 464 -10.54 36.52 42.13
N GLY A 465 -10.02 35.88 43.18
CA GLY A 465 -9.95 36.46 44.53
C GLY A 465 -8.99 37.66 44.64
N LEU A 466 -7.94 37.69 43.83
CA LEU A 466 -7.00 38.83 43.78
C LEU A 466 -7.62 40.03 43.06
N GLU A 467 -8.40 39.78 42.00
CA GLU A 467 -9.00 40.84 41.18
C GLU A 467 -10.02 41.70 41.95
N GLN A 468 -10.78 41.12 42.87
CA GLN A 468 -11.78 41.87 43.65
C GLN A 468 -11.19 42.88 44.65
N THR A 469 -9.93 42.74 45.04
CA THR A 469 -9.26 43.66 45.98
C THR A 469 -8.76 44.93 45.29
N VAL A 470 -8.63 44.92 43.96
CA VAL A 470 -8.03 46.01 43.16
C VAL A 470 -9.06 47.08 42.76
N VAL A 471 -10.36 46.77 42.77
CA VAL A 471 -11.45 47.57 42.18
C VAL A 471 -11.84 48.84 42.97
N LEU A 472 -11.46 48.98 44.26
CA LEU A 472 -11.93 50.08 45.11
C LEU A 472 -11.05 51.36 45.11
N ARG A 473 -9.98 51.44 44.30
CA ARG A 473 -9.06 52.61 44.29
C ARG A 473 -8.74 53.14 42.89
N THR A 474 -9.66 53.93 42.37
CA THR A 474 -9.46 54.82 41.22
C THR A 474 -10.36 56.03 41.53
N GLN A 475 -9.99 57.33 41.55
CA GLN A 475 -8.97 58.11 40.84
C GLN A 475 -8.97 57.85 39.32
N SER A 476 -10.17 57.57 38.81
CA SER A 476 -10.55 56.74 37.67
C SER A 476 -10.39 57.32 36.26
N ILE A 477 -9.71 58.42 36.01
CA ILE A 477 -9.73 59.01 34.65
C ILE A 477 -8.35 59.23 34.03
N ARG A 478 -7.29 59.53 34.80
CA ARG A 478 -5.92 59.59 34.23
C ARG A 478 -5.34 58.20 33.95
N ASN A 479 -5.64 57.21 34.80
CA ASN A 479 -5.21 55.83 34.57
C ASN A 479 -5.93 55.13 33.41
N LEU A 480 -7.04 55.68 32.89
CA LEU A 480 -7.75 55.06 31.76
C LEU A 480 -7.02 55.25 30.43
N LEU A 481 -6.37 56.41 30.23
CA LEU A 481 -5.64 56.68 28.98
C LEU A 481 -4.23 56.05 29.00
N ASP A 482 -3.58 55.98 30.17
CA ASP A 482 -2.23 55.42 30.28
C ASP A 482 -2.19 53.87 30.37
N ASN A 483 -3.30 53.19 30.69
CA ASN A 483 -3.37 51.72 30.72
C ASN A 483 -4.02 51.11 29.47
N ALA A 484 -4.43 51.91 28.48
CA ALA A 484 -5.06 51.43 27.25
C ALA A 484 -4.04 50.91 26.21
N GLY A 485 -2.73 51.10 26.44
CA GLY A 485 -1.68 50.66 25.52
C GLY A 485 -1.70 51.36 24.14
N GLN A 486 -2.44 52.47 24.00
CA GLN A 486 -2.58 53.26 22.77
C GLN A 486 -2.16 54.71 23.01
N GLY A 487 -1.47 55.29 22.04
CA GLY A 487 -1.02 56.68 22.03
C GLY A 487 -2.10 57.63 21.51
N PHE A 488 -2.63 58.50 22.36
CA PHE A 488 -3.56 59.57 21.97
C PHE A 488 -2.85 60.92 21.90
N LEU A 489 -2.91 61.60 20.75
CA LEU A 489 -2.44 62.97 20.57
C LEU A 489 -3.43 63.81 19.76
N SER A 490 -3.35 65.15 19.86
CA SER A 490 -4.18 66.05 19.05
C SER A 490 -3.39 67.22 18.49
N PHE A 491 -3.78 67.72 17.31
CA PHE A 491 -3.18 68.90 16.67
C PHE A 491 -4.20 69.72 15.88
N GLY A 492 -3.95 71.03 15.76
CA GLY A 492 -4.81 72.00 15.09
C GLY A 492 -4.37 72.36 13.67
N SER A 493 -4.82 73.52 13.18
CA SER A 493 -4.53 74.05 11.84
C SER A 493 -3.05 74.39 11.60
N ASP A 494 -2.28 74.56 12.68
CA ASP A 494 -0.83 74.79 12.70
C ASP A 494 0.01 73.51 12.62
N LEU A 495 -0.63 72.33 12.65
CA LEU A 495 -0.03 70.99 12.67
C LEU A 495 0.89 70.73 13.89
N LEU A 496 0.80 71.55 14.93
CA LEU A 496 1.56 71.38 16.16
C LEU A 496 0.77 70.56 17.18
N ILE A 497 1.46 69.64 17.85
CA ILE A 497 0.84 68.76 18.84
C ILE A 497 0.50 69.54 20.12
N HIS A 498 -0.76 69.45 20.55
CA HIS A 498 -1.28 70.05 21.77
C HIS A 498 -0.66 69.41 23.04
N ASN A 499 -0.76 70.11 24.17
CA ASN A 499 -0.17 69.68 25.46
C ASN A 499 -0.88 68.48 26.15
N GLU A 500 -2.00 68.03 25.59
CA GLU A 500 -2.81 66.93 26.13
C GLU A 500 -2.62 65.68 25.26
N TYR A 501 -1.54 64.93 25.52
CA TYR A 501 -1.25 63.64 24.87
C TYR A 501 -0.95 62.54 25.92
N SER A 502 -1.19 61.28 25.57
CA SER A 502 -1.02 60.13 26.48
C SER A 502 0.46 59.78 26.72
N SER A 503 0.78 59.13 27.85
CA SER A 503 2.15 58.70 28.14
C SER A 503 2.70 57.70 27.10
N GLU A 504 1.83 56.88 26.50
CA GLU A 504 2.20 55.92 25.44
C GLU A 504 2.77 56.63 24.19
N CYS A 505 2.36 57.86 23.87
CA CYS A 505 2.98 58.63 22.79
C CYS A 505 4.46 58.93 23.06
N THR A 506 4.83 59.18 24.32
CA THR A 506 6.22 59.41 24.72
C THR A 506 7.06 58.14 24.55
N ARG A 507 6.43 56.97 24.72
CA ARG A 507 7.06 55.66 24.52
C ARG A 507 7.17 55.26 23.05
N ILE A 508 6.22 55.67 22.20
CA ILE A 508 6.25 55.43 20.75
C ILE A 508 7.34 56.27 20.07
N PHE A 509 7.43 57.58 20.37
CA PHE A 509 8.38 58.49 19.72
C PHE A 509 9.70 58.68 20.49
N ASN A 510 9.82 58.07 21.67
CA ASN A 510 10.98 58.11 22.56
C ASN A 510 11.50 59.53 22.88
N ARG A 511 10.60 60.52 22.92
CA ARG A 511 10.88 61.93 23.21
C ARG A 511 9.60 62.65 23.65
N ASP A 512 9.76 63.84 24.24
CA ASP A 512 8.64 64.77 24.44
C ASP A 512 8.19 65.33 23.08
N ILE A 513 6.90 65.19 22.78
CA ILE A 513 6.31 65.54 21.48
C ILE A 513 5.57 66.89 21.48
N HIS A 514 5.52 67.58 22.62
CA HIS A 514 4.82 68.86 22.73
C HIS A 514 5.37 69.91 21.77
N GLY A 515 4.49 70.56 21.00
CA GLY A 515 4.86 71.66 20.11
C GLY A 515 5.72 71.26 18.92
N LEU A 516 5.88 69.96 18.65
CA LEU A 516 6.51 69.44 17.44
C LEU A 516 5.48 69.26 16.32
N SER A 517 5.97 69.30 15.07
CA SER A 517 5.17 69.08 13.86
C SER A 517 4.84 67.60 13.71
N PHE A 518 3.56 67.24 13.60
CA PHE A 518 3.13 65.85 13.45
C PHE A 518 3.75 65.15 12.22
N PRO A 519 3.77 65.73 11.00
CA PRO A 519 4.45 65.11 9.85
C PRO A 519 5.91 64.77 10.06
N GLN A 520 6.64 65.61 10.81
CA GLN A 520 8.07 65.44 11.07
C GLN A 520 8.34 64.30 12.07
N LEU A 521 7.38 63.99 12.94
CA LEU A 521 7.48 62.88 13.89
C LEU A 521 7.20 61.53 13.25
N VAL A 522 6.33 61.51 12.23
CA VAL A 522 5.92 60.30 11.51
C VAL A 522 6.97 59.90 10.47
N PHE A 523 7.60 60.87 9.80
CA PHE A 523 8.66 60.65 8.80
C PHE A 523 9.92 61.47 9.11
N PRO A 524 10.71 61.10 10.14
CA PRO A 524 11.87 61.89 10.55
C PRO A 524 13.02 61.90 9.52
N ASP A 525 13.13 60.86 8.70
CA ASP A 525 14.24 60.65 7.75
C ASP A 525 13.82 60.73 6.26
N ASP A 526 12.54 60.96 5.97
CA ASP A 526 11.98 61.04 4.61
C ASP A 526 11.32 62.40 4.33
N ILE A 527 12.14 63.33 3.82
CA ILE A 527 11.77 64.72 3.53
C ILE A 527 10.66 64.80 2.46
N GLU A 528 10.60 63.87 1.51
CA GLU A 528 9.57 63.89 0.47
C GLU A 528 8.21 63.49 1.05
N GLN A 529 8.16 62.42 1.84
CA GLN A 529 6.93 61.98 2.49
C GLN A 529 6.44 62.96 3.57
N GLU A 530 7.35 63.59 4.31
CA GLU A 530 7.00 64.67 5.26
C GLU A 530 6.27 65.82 4.54
N ASN A 531 6.85 66.31 3.44
CA ASN A 531 6.27 67.41 2.66
C ASN A 531 4.93 67.04 2.02
N PHE A 532 4.80 65.80 1.55
CA PHE A 532 3.56 65.27 1.00
C PHE A 532 2.45 65.23 2.07
N LEU A 533 2.72 64.63 3.24
CA LEU A 533 1.78 64.53 4.36
C LEU A 533 1.36 65.92 4.87
N LYS A 534 2.31 66.85 4.99
CA LYS A 534 2.05 68.24 5.35
C LYS A 534 1.10 68.91 4.36
N SER A 535 1.31 68.72 3.06
CA SER A 535 0.44 69.29 2.03
C SER A 535 -0.98 68.72 2.06
N LEU A 536 -1.13 67.43 2.37
CA LEU A 536 -2.40 66.74 2.50
C LEU A 536 -3.18 67.23 3.73
N LEU A 537 -2.57 67.21 4.91
CA LEU A 537 -3.22 67.63 6.16
C LEU A 537 -3.69 69.08 6.10
N VAL A 538 -2.89 70.00 5.52
CA VAL A 538 -3.28 71.41 5.34
C VAL A 538 -4.47 71.55 4.37
N LYS A 539 -4.51 70.76 3.28
CA LYS A 539 -5.64 70.78 2.33
C LYS A 539 -6.91 70.20 2.94
N VAL A 540 -6.79 69.16 3.77
CA VAL A 540 -7.92 68.50 4.44
C VAL A 540 -8.48 69.39 5.57
N LEU A 541 -7.63 70.07 6.35
CA LEU A 541 -8.03 70.96 7.45
C LEU A 541 -8.71 72.25 6.96
N ASN A 542 -8.23 72.84 5.87
CA ASN A 542 -8.73 74.12 5.36
C ASN A 542 -9.96 74.00 4.45
N ASN A 543 -10.39 72.79 4.10
CA ASN A 543 -11.53 72.57 3.22
C ASN A 543 -12.76 72.07 4.00
N SER A 544 -13.87 72.79 3.88
CA SER A 544 -15.15 72.49 4.55
C SER A 544 -16.00 71.45 3.80
N ASP A 545 -15.62 71.05 2.57
CA ASP A 545 -16.40 70.17 1.72
C ASP A 545 -16.35 68.70 2.19
N PRO A 546 -17.49 68.07 2.56
CA PRO A 546 -17.55 66.68 2.98
C PRO A 546 -17.07 65.69 1.91
N LEU A 547 -17.36 65.95 0.63
CA LEU A 547 -17.01 65.07 -0.50
C LEU A 547 -15.49 65.09 -0.76
N PHE A 548 -14.87 66.24 -0.53
CA PHE A 548 -13.41 66.39 -0.58
C PHE A 548 -12.74 65.62 0.57
N ARG A 549 -13.33 65.58 1.76
CA ARG A 549 -12.77 64.84 2.90
C ARG A 549 -12.84 63.33 2.68
N GLU A 550 -13.93 62.80 2.12
CA GLU A 550 -14.07 61.37 1.80
C GLU A 550 -13.03 60.86 0.80
N ILE A 551 -12.58 61.69 -0.15
CA ILE A 551 -11.58 61.30 -1.16
C ILE A 551 -10.14 61.36 -0.61
N TYR A 552 -9.83 62.34 0.26
CA TYR A 552 -8.46 62.60 0.70
C TYR A 552 -8.08 61.97 2.05
N LEU A 553 -9.05 61.65 2.92
CA LEU A 553 -8.79 60.93 4.18
C LEU A 553 -8.15 59.55 3.97
N PRO A 554 -8.57 58.73 2.99
CA PRO A 554 -7.93 57.44 2.70
C PRO A 554 -6.50 57.55 2.16
N LEU A 555 -6.06 58.74 1.73
CA LEU A 555 -4.70 58.99 1.23
C LEU A 555 -3.71 59.30 2.35
N LEU A 556 -4.19 59.46 3.60
CA LEU A 556 -3.32 59.62 4.76
C LEU A 556 -2.70 58.28 5.16
N PRO A 557 -1.46 58.27 5.67
CA PRO A 557 -0.79 57.04 6.08
C PRO A 557 -1.50 56.44 7.29
N THR A 558 -2.01 55.23 7.13
CA THR A 558 -2.68 54.44 8.18
C THR A 558 -1.71 53.56 8.97
N GLU A 559 -0.51 53.33 8.46
CA GLU A 559 0.55 52.57 9.10
C GLU A 559 1.91 53.20 8.80
N VAL A 560 2.78 53.28 9.81
CA VAL A 560 4.14 53.80 9.68
C VAL A 560 5.13 53.02 10.54
N THR A 561 6.39 53.01 10.13
CA THR A 561 7.47 52.40 10.92
C THR A 561 8.27 53.47 11.62
N ILE A 562 8.28 53.46 12.96
CA ILE A 562 9.02 54.42 13.78
C ILE A 562 9.91 53.62 14.73
N ASP A 563 11.23 53.86 14.70
CA ASP A 563 12.21 53.20 15.57
C ASP A 563 12.06 51.65 15.66
N SER A 564 11.84 51.00 14.52
CA SER A 564 11.63 49.53 14.40
C SER A 564 10.30 48.99 14.97
N ARG A 565 9.31 49.86 15.22
CA ARG A 565 7.94 49.47 15.58
C ARG A 565 6.96 49.82 14.45
N VAL A 566 5.96 48.98 14.24
CA VAL A 566 4.88 49.22 13.27
C VAL A 566 3.70 49.85 14.01
N ILE A 567 3.41 51.12 13.69
CA ILE A 567 2.39 51.92 14.36
C ILE A 567 1.22 52.13 13.41
N SER A 568 0.03 51.67 13.81
CA SER A 568 -1.23 52.00 13.15
C SER A 568 -1.69 53.40 13.58
N ILE A 569 -2.11 54.23 12.61
CA ILE A 569 -2.55 55.61 12.79
C ILE A 569 -4.00 55.76 12.34
N ASP A 570 -4.88 56.09 13.29
CA ASP A 570 -6.27 56.48 13.02
C ASP A 570 -6.46 57.99 13.21
N TYR A 571 -7.11 58.63 12.24
CA TYR A 571 -7.41 60.06 12.25
C TYR A 571 -8.89 60.30 12.53
N LYS A 572 -9.22 60.99 13.62
CA LYS A 572 -10.59 61.43 13.92
C LYS A 572 -10.66 62.95 14.02
N LEU A 573 -11.51 63.56 13.21
CA LEU A 573 -11.80 64.98 13.34
C LEU A 573 -12.78 65.20 14.49
N ILE A 574 -12.43 66.08 15.43
CA ILE A 574 -13.32 66.51 16.52
C ILE A 574 -13.75 67.95 16.26
N ASP A 575 -15.03 68.13 16.00
CA ASP A 575 -15.61 69.45 15.78
C ASP A 575 -16.18 69.98 17.10
N SER A 576 -15.52 70.95 17.70
CA SER A 576 -16.01 71.60 18.92
C SER A 576 -17.03 72.66 18.52
N GLY A 577 -18.31 72.32 18.58
CA GLY A 577 -19.44 73.19 18.21
C GLY A 577 -19.61 74.51 18.99
N ASN A 578 -18.56 75.00 19.67
CA ASN A 578 -18.53 76.20 20.51
C ASN A 578 -17.47 77.25 20.08
N GLY A 579 -17.02 77.25 18.82
CA GLY A 579 -16.14 78.32 18.28
C GLY A 579 -14.67 78.21 18.69
N ILE A 580 -14.23 77.02 19.09
CA ILE A 580 -12.81 76.64 19.20
C ILE A 580 -12.43 75.93 17.89
N GLU A 581 -11.23 76.16 17.36
CA GLU A 581 -10.74 75.55 16.11
C GLU A 581 -10.93 74.03 16.09
N SER A 582 -11.40 73.49 14.97
CA SER A 582 -11.49 72.04 14.75
C SER A 582 -10.09 71.43 14.78
N TYR A 583 -9.92 70.33 15.49
CA TYR A 583 -8.63 69.64 15.63
C TYR A 583 -8.75 68.16 15.30
N TYR A 584 -7.64 67.56 14.88
CA TYR A 584 -7.55 66.11 14.70
C TYR A 584 -7.10 65.46 15.99
N MET A 585 -7.80 64.40 16.39
CA MET A 585 -7.35 63.42 17.35
C MET A 585 -6.75 62.25 16.58
N VAL A 586 -5.50 61.94 16.87
CA VAL A 586 -4.78 60.81 16.29
C VAL A 586 -4.61 59.73 17.34
N ILE A 587 -4.98 58.50 16.97
CA ILE A 587 -4.82 57.31 17.78
C ILE A 587 -3.70 56.49 17.16
N LEU A 588 -2.67 56.22 17.96
CA LEU A 588 -1.48 55.46 17.59
C LEU A 588 -1.52 54.12 18.33
N THR A 589 -1.50 53.01 17.60
CA THR A 589 -1.46 51.67 18.20
C THR A 589 -0.20 50.95 17.75
N ASP A 590 0.60 50.47 18.70
CA ASP A 590 1.73 49.58 18.40
C ASP A 590 1.19 48.20 18.01
N ILE A 591 1.16 47.94 16.71
CA ILE A 591 0.70 46.67 16.13
C ILE A 591 1.88 45.75 15.80
N THR A 592 3.09 46.03 16.31
CA THR A 592 4.29 45.24 15.99
C THR A 592 4.06 43.75 16.27
N ASN A 593 3.56 43.40 17.46
CA ASN A 593 3.26 42.00 17.81
C ASN A 593 2.14 41.40 16.94
N HIS A 594 1.13 42.19 16.56
CA HIS A 594 0.05 41.72 15.70
C HIS A 594 0.57 41.42 14.29
N ARG A 595 1.42 42.28 13.75
CA ARG A 595 2.07 42.07 12.45
C ARG A 595 3.09 40.94 12.46
N THR A 596 3.86 40.76 13.53
CA THR A 596 4.76 39.61 13.64
C THR A 596 3.95 38.31 13.69
N LEU A 597 2.89 38.26 14.51
CA LEU A 597 2.01 37.09 14.58
C LEU A 597 1.29 36.79 13.26
N GLU A 598 0.78 37.82 12.57
CA GLU A 598 0.13 37.64 11.27
C GLU A 598 1.12 37.12 10.21
N THR A 599 2.38 37.57 10.26
CA THR A 599 3.45 37.06 9.41
C THR A 599 3.80 35.61 9.77
N GLU A 600 3.89 35.27 11.05
CA GLU A 600 4.13 33.90 11.52
C GLU A 600 3.00 32.94 11.11
N ILE A 601 1.73 33.36 11.24
CA ILE A 601 0.56 32.58 10.81
C ILE A 601 0.59 32.35 9.29
N GLU A 602 0.89 33.39 8.51
CA GLU A 602 0.97 33.28 7.05
C GLU A 602 2.13 32.38 6.61
N GLN A 603 3.28 32.43 7.31
CA GLN A 603 4.39 31.51 7.10
C GLN A 603 3.99 30.05 7.40
N GLU A 604 3.32 29.81 8.52
CA GLU A 604 2.88 28.45 8.87
C GLU A 604 1.81 27.93 7.90
N ARG A 605 0.93 28.81 7.40
CA ARG A 605 -0.05 28.48 6.35
C ARG A 605 0.64 28.06 5.04
N ASN A 606 1.64 28.82 4.59
CA ASN A 606 2.40 28.50 3.38
C ASN A 606 3.20 27.21 3.52
N LEU A 607 3.79 26.97 4.69
CA LEU A 607 4.47 25.72 5.01
C LEU A 607 3.52 24.51 4.94
N LEU A 608 2.32 24.60 5.52
CA LEU A 608 1.33 23.51 5.44
C LEU A 608 0.88 23.23 4.01
N LYS A 609 0.67 24.26 3.19
CA LYS A 609 0.32 24.10 1.77
C LYS A 609 1.42 23.36 1.00
N MET A 610 2.67 23.77 1.20
CA MET A 610 3.84 23.12 0.61
C MET A 610 3.93 21.64 1.01
N VAL A 611 3.77 21.32 2.30
CA VAL A 611 3.78 19.94 2.82
C VAL A 611 2.75 19.08 2.10
N VAL A 612 1.50 19.56 1.98
CA VAL A 612 0.43 18.80 1.34
C VAL A 612 0.72 18.62 -0.15
N ASN A 613 1.16 19.66 -0.86
CA ASN A 613 1.50 19.58 -2.29
C ASN A 613 2.64 18.59 -2.56
N VAL A 614 3.67 18.57 -1.72
CA VAL A 614 4.78 17.61 -1.83
C VAL A 614 4.34 16.19 -1.52
N VAL A 615 3.48 15.97 -0.51
CA VAL A 615 2.94 14.64 -0.19
C VAL A 615 2.10 14.08 -1.33
N LEU A 616 1.27 14.92 -1.95
CA LEU A 616 0.43 14.51 -3.09
C LEU A 616 1.25 14.25 -4.36
N ASN A 617 2.34 14.99 -4.57
CA ASN A 617 3.16 14.94 -5.79
C ASN A 617 4.60 14.50 -5.52
N TYR A 618 4.78 13.55 -4.59
CA TYR A 618 6.10 13.14 -4.08
C TYR A 618 7.07 12.70 -5.19
N VAL A 619 6.57 11.97 -6.19
CA VAL A 619 7.37 11.49 -7.32
C VAL A 619 7.91 12.67 -8.14
N ASP A 620 7.05 13.62 -8.49
CA ASP A 620 7.41 14.80 -9.30
C ASP A 620 8.37 15.72 -8.52
N PHE A 621 8.17 15.87 -7.21
CA PHE A 621 9.10 16.59 -6.33
C PHE A 621 10.48 15.93 -6.29
N ASN A 622 10.55 14.62 -6.06
CA ASN A 622 11.82 13.90 -5.96
C ASN A 622 12.60 13.95 -7.29
N GLN A 623 11.91 13.81 -8.42
CA GLN A 623 12.52 13.94 -9.74
C GLN A 623 13.05 15.36 -9.99
N THR A 624 12.24 16.39 -9.70
CA THR A 624 12.64 17.80 -9.88
C THR A 624 13.84 18.17 -9.01
N ALA A 625 13.87 17.70 -7.75
CA ALA A 625 14.99 17.91 -6.84
C ALA A 625 16.29 17.25 -7.35
N LYS A 626 16.21 16.02 -7.87
CA LYS A 626 17.34 15.31 -8.50
C LYS A 626 17.84 16.04 -9.74
N ASP A 627 16.93 16.50 -10.61
CA ASP A 627 17.27 17.23 -11.83
C ASP A 627 17.93 18.58 -11.53
N TYR A 628 17.46 19.30 -10.50
CA TYR A 628 18.08 20.56 -10.05
C TYR A 628 19.48 20.35 -9.47
N THR A 629 19.66 19.30 -8.67
CA THR A 629 20.97 18.93 -8.11
C THR A 629 21.95 18.60 -9.24
N TYR A 630 21.54 17.76 -10.19
CA TYR A 630 22.35 17.45 -11.38
C TYR A 630 22.67 18.69 -12.22
N PHE A 631 21.71 19.62 -12.33
CA PHE A 631 21.94 20.87 -13.05
C PHE A 631 23.06 21.70 -12.42
N CYS A 632 23.05 21.81 -11.08
CA CYS A 632 24.04 22.58 -10.33
C CYS A 632 25.43 21.91 -10.33
N GLU A 633 25.50 20.59 -10.23
CA GLU A 633 26.77 19.86 -10.11
C GLU A 633 27.49 19.62 -11.45
N ALA A 634 26.74 19.29 -12.51
CA ALA A 634 27.32 18.83 -13.77
C ALA A 634 26.88 19.67 -14.97
N ARG A 635 25.56 19.83 -15.18
CA ARG A 635 25.01 20.40 -16.42
C ARG A 635 25.46 21.84 -16.68
N LEU A 636 25.53 22.68 -15.64
CA LEU A 636 25.98 24.06 -15.76
C LEU A 636 27.41 24.13 -16.34
N GLN A 637 28.28 23.21 -15.92
CA GLN A 637 29.67 23.15 -16.39
C GLN A 637 29.76 22.65 -17.84
N GLU A 638 28.94 21.67 -18.22
CA GLU A 638 28.82 21.18 -19.61
C GLU A 638 28.43 22.29 -20.59
N ILE A 639 27.41 23.10 -20.24
CA ILE A 639 26.92 24.20 -21.09
C ILE A 639 28.03 25.24 -21.28
N LEU A 640 28.77 25.56 -20.22
CA LEU A 640 29.85 26.55 -20.27
C LEU A 640 31.06 26.06 -21.08
N ASP A 641 31.39 24.78 -21.01
CA ASP A 641 32.58 24.19 -21.67
C ASP A 641 32.33 23.77 -23.13
N ASN A 642 31.08 23.77 -23.61
CA ASN A 642 30.74 23.47 -25.00
C ASN A 642 31.35 24.51 -25.97
N LYS A 643 32.24 24.09 -26.88
CA LYS A 643 32.95 25.00 -27.82
C LYS A 643 32.14 25.34 -29.07
N ALA A 644 31.04 24.66 -29.34
CA ALA A 644 30.27 24.79 -30.59
C ALA A 644 29.22 25.92 -30.56
N THR A 645 28.83 26.41 -29.38
CA THR A 645 27.76 27.40 -29.18
C THR A 645 28.31 28.79 -28.85
N SER A 646 27.62 29.82 -29.34
CA SER A 646 27.93 31.22 -29.04
C SER A 646 27.66 31.55 -27.56
N LEU A 647 28.29 32.60 -27.04
CA LEU A 647 28.07 33.03 -25.65
C LEU A 647 26.60 33.41 -25.38
N VAL A 648 25.94 34.02 -26.37
CA VAL A 648 24.53 34.42 -26.28
C VAL A 648 23.60 33.20 -26.21
N GLU A 649 23.88 32.16 -26.98
CA GLU A 649 23.13 30.89 -26.93
C GLU A 649 23.30 30.19 -25.59
N LYS A 650 24.52 30.15 -25.03
CA LYS A 650 24.79 29.55 -23.71
C LYS A 650 24.04 30.23 -22.58
N VAL A 651 24.07 31.57 -22.53
CA VAL A 651 23.35 32.35 -21.51
C VAL A 651 21.85 32.19 -21.67
N THR A 652 21.37 32.04 -22.91
CA THR A 652 19.95 31.79 -23.20
C THR A 652 19.53 30.37 -22.76
N GLU A 653 20.38 29.37 -22.95
CA GLU A 653 20.13 28.01 -22.46
C GLU A 653 20.06 27.96 -20.92
N ILE A 654 21.00 28.61 -20.22
CA ILE A 654 21.00 28.71 -18.75
C ILE A 654 19.75 29.43 -18.25
N PHE A 655 19.36 30.54 -18.89
CA PHE A 655 18.14 31.27 -18.57
C PHE A 655 16.90 30.38 -18.69
N ARG A 656 16.79 29.59 -19.77
CA ARG A 656 15.68 28.66 -19.97
C ARG A 656 15.59 27.62 -18.85
N HIS A 657 16.71 27.00 -18.48
CA HIS A 657 16.73 26.03 -17.37
C HIS A 657 16.29 26.66 -16.05
N ILE A 658 16.78 27.86 -15.71
CA ILE A 658 16.39 28.58 -14.50
C ILE A 658 14.89 28.92 -14.52
N HIS A 659 14.37 29.36 -15.67
CA HIS A 659 12.95 29.66 -15.84
C HIS A 659 12.08 28.40 -15.64
N THR A 660 12.51 27.27 -16.20
CA THR A 660 11.84 25.97 -16.01
C THR A 660 11.86 25.54 -14.54
N PHE A 661 13.01 25.57 -13.85
CA PHE A 661 13.09 25.20 -12.43
C PHE A 661 12.25 26.12 -11.54
N LYS A 662 12.23 27.42 -11.84
CA LYS A 662 11.35 28.39 -11.14
C LYS A 662 9.88 28.01 -11.30
N GLY A 663 9.48 27.59 -12.50
CA GLY A 663 8.14 27.08 -12.77
C GLY A 663 7.84 25.80 -11.96
N SER A 664 8.70 24.78 -12.06
CA SER A 664 8.51 23.49 -11.41
C SER A 664 8.47 23.59 -9.88
N PHE A 665 9.40 24.34 -9.27
CA PHE A 665 9.40 24.54 -7.82
C PHE A 665 8.27 25.45 -7.34
N GLY A 666 7.85 26.42 -8.16
CA GLY A 666 6.67 27.25 -7.90
C GLY A 666 5.38 26.44 -7.84
N GLN A 667 5.22 25.45 -8.73
CA GLN A 667 4.07 24.52 -8.72
C GLN A 667 4.05 23.64 -7.46
N LEU A 668 5.20 23.33 -6.89
CA LEU A 668 5.33 22.54 -5.65
C LEU A 668 5.20 23.39 -4.37
N GLY A 669 5.06 24.71 -4.49
CA GLY A 669 4.93 25.62 -3.35
C GLY A 669 6.24 25.91 -2.59
N LEU A 670 7.40 25.60 -3.18
CA LEU A 670 8.73 25.79 -2.58
C LEU A 670 9.15 27.27 -2.71
N SER A 671 8.71 28.09 -1.76
CA SER A 671 8.78 29.55 -1.87
C SER A 671 10.20 30.11 -1.69
N SER A 672 11.06 29.46 -0.88
CA SER A 672 12.44 29.94 -0.69
C SER A 672 13.29 29.78 -1.95
N VAL A 673 13.32 28.57 -2.54
CA VAL A 673 14.10 28.34 -3.77
C VAL A 673 13.60 29.20 -4.95
N VAL A 674 12.29 29.43 -5.06
CA VAL A 674 11.69 30.23 -6.13
C VAL A 674 12.10 31.71 -6.05
N ALA A 675 12.14 32.28 -4.84
CA ALA A 675 12.58 33.66 -4.64
C ALA A 675 14.04 33.85 -5.09
N ASN A 676 14.91 32.89 -4.76
CA ASN A 676 16.32 32.89 -5.16
C ASN A 676 16.48 32.75 -6.68
N LEU A 677 15.73 31.86 -7.31
CA LEU A 677 15.73 31.68 -8.78
C LEU A 677 15.24 32.93 -9.52
N HIS A 678 14.23 33.63 -8.99
CA HIS A 678 13.73 34.86 -9.59
C HIS A 678 14.76 36.01 -9.55
N ASN A 679 15.51 36.13 -8.45
CA ASN A 679 16.61 37.10 -8.35
C ASN A 679 17.69 36.82 -9.41
N LEU A 680 18.06 35.54 -9.54
CA LEU A 680 19.05 35.11 -10.54
C LEU A 680 18.57 35.38 -11.97
N GLU A 681 17.32 35.04 -12.28
CA GLU A 681 16.67 35.31 -13.58
C GLU A 681 16.75 36.80 -13.96
N THR A 682 16.37 37.68 -13.04
CA THR A 682 16.42 39.14 -13.24
C THR A 682 17.84 39.63 -13.53
N ARG A 683 18.83 39.12 -12.80
CA ARG A 683 20.25 39.50 -13.00
C ARG A 683 20.81 38.95 -14.32
N ILE A 684 20.40 37.75 -14.75
CA ILE A 684 20.78 37.18 -16.05
C ILE A 684 20.14 37.98 -17.20
N GLU A 685 18.93 38.50 -17.03
CA GLU A 685 18.28 39.33 -18.04
C GLU A 685 18.98 40.69 -18.23
N MET A 686 19.48 41.29 -17.14
CA MET A 686 20.35 42.47 -17.21
C MET A 686 21.67 42.15 -17.94
N LEU A 687 22.26 40.98 -17.70
CA LEU A 687 23.45 40.50 -18.43
C LEU A 687 23.17 40.33 -19.93
N LYS A 688 22.02 39.78 -20.32
CA LYS A 688 21.58 39.66 -21.72
C LYS A 688 21.51 41.01 -22.42
N LYS A 689 20.97 42.04 -21.76
CA LYS A 689 20.91 43.41 -22.32
C LYS A 689 22.30 44.02 -22.51
N ASN A 690 23.24 43.73 -21.61
CA ASN A 690 24.61 44.23 -21.69
C ASN A 690 25.49 43.47 -22.71
N LEU A 691 25.20 42.20 -23.00
CA LEU A 691 25.87 41.37 -24.01
C LEU A 691 25.77 41.95 -25.44
N VAL A 692 24.74 42.75 -25.72
CA VAL A 692 24.56 43.45 -27.01
C VAL A 692 25.45 44.70 -27.10
N SER A 693 26.06 45.14 -26.00
CA SER A 693 26.77 46.42 -25.89
C SER A 693 28.28 46.32 -25.55
N HIS A 694 28.76 45.20 -25.02
CA HIS A 694 30.17 45.01 -24.60
C HIS A 694 30.68 43.56 -24.88
N GLU A 695 31.98 43.42 -25.16
CA GLU A 695 32.68 42.12 -25.29
C GLU A 695 32.86 41.43 -23.92
N LEU A 696 31.87 40.66 -23.48
CA LEU A 696 31.96 39.77 -22.31
C LEU A 696 32.63 38.44 -22.67
N THR A 697 33.41 37.88 -21.75
CA THR A 697 34.06 36.57 -21.91
C THR A 697 33.36 35.47 -21.11
N ILE A 698 33.62 34.19 -21.43
CA ILE A 698 33.11 33.04 -20.66
C ILE A 698 33.60 33.08 -19.20
N GLY A 699 34.78 33.67 -18.95
CA GLY A 699 35.32 33.83 -17.59
C GLY A 699 34.45 34.71 -16.71
N ASP A 700 33.92 35.81 -17.28
CA ASP A 700 33.07 36.76 -16.56
C ASP A 700 31.73 36.13 -16.16
N VAL A 701 31.17 35.26 -17.02
CA VAL A 701 29.93 34.52 -16.72
C VAL A 701 30.16 33.48 -15.63
N LYS A 702 31.30 32.78 -15.63
CA LYS A 702 31.68 31.83 -14.56
C LYS A 702 31.82 32.55 -13.21
N GLU A 703 32.47 33.72 -13.19
CA GLU A 703 32.66 34.50 -11.97
C GLU A 703 31.34 35.09 -11.45
N PHE A 704 30.43 35.48 -12.34
CA PHE A 704 29.08 35.92 -11.97
C PHE A 704 28.27 34.80 -11.31
N LEU A 705 28.24 33.60 -11.90
CA LEU A 705 27.48 32.47 -11.34
C LEU A 705 28.07 31.95 -10.02
N ALA A 706 29.39 32.03 -9.83
CA ALA A 706 30.06 31.64 -8.59
C ALA A 706 29.71 32.51 -7.37
N GLN A 707 29.07 33.68 -7.57
CA GLN A 707 28.58 34.52 -6.48
C GLN A 707 27.34 33.93 -5.78
N PHE A 708 26.70 32.91 -6.37
CA PHE A 708 25.47 32.32 -5.88
C PHE A 708 25.72 30.89 -5.39
N SER A 709 25.15 30.53 -4.24
CA SER A 709 25.24 29.18 -3.65
C SER A 709 24.06 28.30 -4.11
N LEU A 710 24.01 28.01 -5.41
CA LEU A 710 22.88 27.33 -6.07
C LEU A 710 22.49 26.00 -5.39
N LEU A 711 23.47 25.20 -4.99
CA LEU A 711 23.24 23.90 -4.34
C LEU A 711 22.47 23.97 -3.03
N THR A 712 22.61 25.07 -2.27
CA THR A 712 22.05 25.20 -0.92
C THR A 712 20.63 25.78 -0.90
N TRP A 713 20.11 26.24 -2.03
CA TRP A 713 18.82 26.94 -2.06
C TRP A 713 17.61 26.04 -1.81
N LEU A 714 17.75 24.72 -2.02
CA LEU A 714 16.69 23.76 -1.75
C LEU A 714 16.69 23.27 -0.29
N ASP A 715 17.80 23.44 0.43
CA ASP A 715 18.01 22.87 1.77
C ASP A 715 17.03 23.44 2.81
N GLU A 716 16.68 24.73 2.69
CA GLU A 716 15.77 25.41 3.61
C GLU A 716 14.35 24.82 3.53
N ASP A 717 13.84 24.65 2.31
CA ASP A 717 12.53 24.05 2.06
C ASP A 717 12.51 22.56 2.47
N ILE A 718 13.59 21.80 2.19
CA ILE A 718 13.74 20.39 2.61
C ILE A 718 13.73 20.26 4.14
N THR A 719 14.40 21.16 4.85
CA THR A 719 14.46 21.15 6.32
C THR A 719 13.06 21.36 6.90
N GLY A 720 12.31 22.32 6.36
CA GLY A 720 10.91 22.56 6.76
C GLY A 720 10.00 21.34 6.54
N LEU A 721 10.19 20.61 5.43
CA LEU A 721 9.47 19.36 5.16
C LEU A 721 9.83 18.26 6.18
N GLN A 722 11.11 18.11 6.51
CA GLN A 722 11.61 17.10 7.46
C GLN A 722 11.08 17.31 8.88
N ASP A 723 10.90 18.55 9.32
CA ASP A 723 10.40 18.87 10.65
C ASP A 723 8.93 18.42 10.82
N ILE A 724 8.11 18.49 9.77
CA ILE A 724 6.70 18.11 9.82
C ILE A 724 6.51 16.61 9.49
N LEU A 725 7.11 16.12 8.41
CA LEU A 725 6.90 14.76 7.92
C LEU A 725 7.79 13.74 8.65
N GLY A 726 8.92 14.19 9.20
CA GLY A 726 9.90 13.36 9.91
C GLY A 726 11.10 12.98 9.05
N ARG A 727 12.22 12.65 9.72
CA ARG A 727 13.51 12.38 9.07
C ARG A 727 13.51 11.17 8.12
N ASP A 728 12.60 10.21 8.34
CA ASP A 728 12.50 9.00 7.53
C ASP A 728 11.84 9.25 6.16
N PHE A 729 11.28 10.45 5.92
CA PHE A 729 10.61 10.83 4.66
C PHE A 729 11.51 10.74 3.43
N PHE A 730 12.82 10.97 3.60
CA PHE A 730 13.83 10.90 2.52
C PHE A 730 14.68 9.62 2.58
N SER A 731 14.28 8.61 3.36
CA SER A 731 15.13 7.42 3.62
C SER A 731 15.20 6.43 2.45
N LYS A 732 14.25 6.47 1.51
CA LYS A 732 14.17 5.59 0.34
C LYS A 732 13.77 6.39 -0.89
N ASP A 733 14.45 6.14 -2.01
CA ASP A 733 14.35 6.95 -3.22
C ASP A 733 12.97 6.92 -3.93
N ASP A 734 12.03 6.03 -3.60
CA ASP A 734 10.74 5.89 -4.32
C ASP A 734 9.53 5.50 -3.44
N GLU A 735 9.66 5.50 -2.10
CA GLU A 735 8.58 5.07 -1.19
C GLU A 735 8.18 6.19 -0.21
N LEU A 736 6.94 6.65 -0.32
CA LEU A 736 6.33 7.57 0.63
C LEU A 736 5.96 6.83 1.93
N VAL A 737 6.72 7.05 3.01
CA VAL A 737 6.44 6.48 4.33
C VAL A 737 6.01 7.59 5.29
N ILE A 738 4.72 7.63 5.63
CA ILE A 738 4.15 8.61 6.58
C ILE A 738 3.34 7.88 7.65
N ASP A 739 3.51 8.31 8.90
CA ASP A 739 2.71 7.83 10.04
C ASP A 739 1.24 8.30 9.91
N GLY A 740 0.28 7.40 10.11
CA GLY A 740 -1.15 7.72 10.06
C GLY A 740 -1.60 8.76 11.09
N ASN A 741 -0.93 8.85 12.24
CA ASN A 741 -1.18 9.89 13.26
C ASN A 741 -0.67 11.26 12.81
N LYS A 742 0.46 11.31 12.11
CA LYS A 742 0.96 12.56 11.52
C LYS A 742 0.03 13.09 10.44
N LEU A 743 -0.57 12.21 9.63
CA LEU A 743 -1.60 12.63 8.66
C LEU A 743 -2.83 13.22 9.37
N LEU A 744 -3.24 12.67 10.52
CA LEU A 744 -4.32 13.24 11.33
C LEU A 744 -3.95 14.58 11.98
N GLU A 745 -2.70 14.74 12.43
CA GLU A 745 -2.20 16.02 12.95
C GLU A 745 -2.15 17.10 11.87
N ILE A 746 -1.70 16.73 10.66
CA ILE A 746 -1.73 17.60 9.48
C ILE A 746 -3.18 17.97 9.14
N GLU A 747 -4.11 17.00 9.13
CA GLU A 747 -5.55 17.25 8.90
C GLU A 747 -6.12 18.26 9.91
N LYS A 748 -5.82 18.10 11.21
CA LYS A 748 -6.26 19.05 12.26
C LYS A 748 -5.63 20.43 12.14
N LYS A 749 -4.33 20.49 11.82
CA LYS A 749 -3.64 21.77 11.56
C LYS A 749 -4.24 22.48 10.35
N ILE A 750 -4.59 21.74 9.31
CA ILE A 750 -5.26 22.26 8.11
C ILE A 750 -6.63 22.85 8.50
N GLU A 751 -7.45 22.10 9.24
CA GLU A 751 -8.77 22.57 9.69
C GLU A 751 -8.71 23.83 10.58
N THR A 752 -7.58 24.06 11.26
CA THR A 752 -7.39 25.20 12.17
C THR A 752 -6.86 26.45 11.46
N ILE A 753 -5.97 26.29 10.48
CA ILE A 753 -5.19 27.39 9.88
C ILE A 753 -5.71 27.77 8.47
N LEU A 754 -6.22 26.82 7.69
CA LEU A 754 -6.65 27.05 6.31
C LEU A 754 -8.13 27.43 6.22
N THR A 755 -8.50 28.11 5.13
CA THR A 755 -9.88 28.53 4.89
C THR A 755 -10.79 27.31 4.63
N PRO A 756 -12.12 27.44 4.82
CA PRO A 756 -13.07 26.36 4.53
C PRO A 756 -13.03 25.87 3.08
N VAL A 757 -12.59 26.71 2.13
CA VAL A 757 -12.43 26.33 0.72
C VAL A 757 -11.20 25.43 0.55
N GLU A 758 -10.06 25.84 1.09
CA GLU A 758 -8.81 25.06 1.05
C GLU A 758 -8.96 23.71 1.78
N CYS A 759 -9.64 23.70 2.94
CA CYS A 759 -9.93 22.48 3.69
C CYS A 759 -10.77 21.49 2.87
N LYS A 760 -11.77 21.97 2.13
CA LYS A 760 -12.63 21.12 1.28
C LYS A 760 -11.88 20.44 0.15
N ILE A 761 -10.74 20.98 -0.28
CA ILE A 761 -9.95 20.43 -1.37
C ILE A 761 -8.85 19.52 -0.85
N LEU A 762 -8.11 19.95 0.17
CA LEU A 762 -6.93 19.23 0.67
C LEU A 762 -7.27 18.01 1.52
N ILE A 763 -8.30 18.11 2.37
CA ILE A 763 -8.66 17.03 3.29
C ILE A 763 -9.10 15.76 2.57
N PRO A 764 -9.95 15.81 1.51
CA PRO A 764 -10.30 14.61 0.75
C PRO A 764 -9.10 13.89 0.13
N GLU A 765 -8.15 14.62 -0.47
CA GLU A 765 -6.95 14.02 -1.07
C GLU A 765 -6.06 13.36 -0.01
N LEU A 766 -5.90 14.01 1.15
CA LEU A 766 -5.14 13.47 2.27
C LEU A 766 -5.83 12.23 2.87
N ARG A 767 -7.17 12.19 2.86
CA ARG A 767 -7.98 11.03 3.29
C ARG A 767 -7.86 9.84 2.34
N LYS A 768 -7.72 10.05 1.02
CA LYS A 768 -7.51 8.94 0.05
C LYS A 768 -6.28 8.09 0.41
N LEU A 769 -5.25 8.67 0.99
CA LEU A 769 -4.05 7.95 1.47
C LEU A 769 -4.35 6.97 2.62
N ARG A 770 -5.50 7.12 3.30
CA ARG A 770 -5.93 6.30 4.45
C ARG A 770 -7.10 5.35 4.13
N TYR A 771 -7.91 5.66 3.12
CA TYR A 771 -9.15 4.93 2.83
C TYR A 771 -8.86 3.59 2.12
N LYS A 772 -9.70 2.59 2.35
CA LYS A 772 -9.55 1.25 1.76
C LYS A 772 -10.87 0.76 1.18
N SER A 773 -10.80 -0.17 0.22
CA SER A 773 -11.99 -0.74 -0.38
C SER A 773 -12.81 -1.54 0.64
N PHE A 774 -14.14 -1.40 0.60
CA PHE A 774 -15.07 -2.03 1.55
C PHE A 774 -15.04 -3.56 1.48
N ASP A 775 -14.77 -4.15 0.30
CA ASP A 775 -14.57 -5.59 0.13
C ASP A 775 -13.47 -6.16 1.03
N LEU A 776 -12.41 -5.40 1.30
CA LEU A 776 -11.34 -5.81 2.21
C LEU A 776 -11.86 -6.02 3.64
N LEU A 777 -12.90 -5.27 4.04
CA LEU A 777 -13.57 -5.46 5.33
C LEU A 777 -14.45 -6.72 5.34
N LEU A 778 -14.93 -7.16 4.18
CA LEU A 778 -15.78 -8.34 4.03
C LEU A 778 -15.04 -9.61 3.58
N LYS A 779 -13.76 -9.52 3.23
CA LYS A 779 -12.94 -10.61 2.65
C LYS A 779 -12.89 -11.88 3.51
N SER A 780 -13.11 -11.76 4.82
CA SER A 780 -13.13 -12.88 5.76
C SER A 780 -14.47 -13.61 5.86
N TYR A 781 -15.57 -13.04 5.35
CA TYR A 781 -16.90 -13.63 5.48
C TYR A 781 -17.16 -14.89 4.64
N PRO A 782 -16.63 -15.05 3.42
CA PRO A 782 -16.81 -16.30 2.66
C PRO A 782 -16.25 -17.51 3.41
N GLU A 783 -15.05 -17.37 3.98
CA GLU A 783 -14.40 -18.42 4.76
C GLU A 783 -15.11 -18.64 6.11
N TYR A 784 -15.58 -17.58 6.78
CA TYR A 784 -16.36 -17.69 8.01
C TYR A 784 -17.68 -18.45 7.80
N VAL A 785 -18.40 -18.14 6.73
CA VAL A 785 -19.68 -18.77 6.39
C VAL A 785 -19.50 -20.22 5.97
N ALA A 786 -18.47 -20.53 5.16
CA ALA A 786 -18.16 -21.90 4.79
C ALA A 786 -17.84 -22.76 6.02
N ASN A 787 -16.98 -22.26 6.92
CA ASN A 787 -16.63 -22.96 8.16
C ASN A 787 -17.83 -23.13 9.11
N LEU A 788 -18.77 -22.18 9.12
CA LEU A 788 -19.98 -22.28 9.95
C LEU A 788 -20.97 -23.30 9.37
N ALA A 789 -21.08 -23.38 8.05
CA ALA A 789 -21.95 -24.33 7.37
C ALA A 789 -21.46 -25.77 7.57
N ASP A 790 -20.15 -26.00 7.42
CA ASP A 790 -19.52 -27.30 7.70
C ASP A 790 -19.82 -27.78 9.14
N ARG A 791 -19.75 -26.89 10.13
CA ARG A 791 -20.05 -27.23 11.54
C ARG A 791 -21.50 -27.58 11.81
N LEU A 792 -22.41 -27.06 10.99
CA LEU A 792 -23.85 -27.31 11.11
C LEU A 792 -24.32 -28.36 10.11
N GLU A 793 -23.37 -29.04 9.44
CA GLU A 793 -23.63 -30.06 8.42
C GLU A 793 -24.52 -29.54 7.29
N LYS A 794 -24.29 -28.29 6.89
CA LYS A 794 -24.95 -27.62 5.76
C LYS A 794 -23.93 -27.30 4.67
N SER A 795 -24.34 -27.41 3.41
CA SER A 795 -23.53 -27.02 2.27
C SER A 795 -23.91 -25.62 1.80
N VAL A 796 -22.94 -24.71 1.61
CA VAL A 796 -23.23 -23.31 1.19
C VAL A 796 -22.22 -22.78 0.18
N TYR A 797 -22.70 -22.03 -0.82
CA TYR A 797 -21.92 -21.16 -1.68
C TYR A 797 -22.08 -19.70 -1.26
N VAL A 798 -20.95 -19.02 -1.04
CA VAL A 798 -20.93 -17.60 -0.69
C VAL A 798 -20.40 -16.79 -1.85
N LEU A 799 -21.18 -15.82 -2.30
CA LEU A 799 -20.80 -14.92 -3.37
C LEU A 799 -20.79 -13.49 -2.85
N ILE A 800 -19.63 -12.84 -2.85
CA ILE A 800 -19.52 -11.39 -2.61
C ILE A 800 -19.34 -10.73 -3.97
N THR A 801 -20.30 -9.88 -4.34
CA THR A 801 -20.30 -9.12 -5.59
C THR A 801 -20.31 -7.64 -5.30
N GLN A 802 -19.50 -6.88 -6.03
CA GLN A 802 -19.42 -5.44 -5.90
C GLN A 802 -19.46 -4.82 -7.29
N GLU A 803 -20.26 -3.78 -7.47
CA GLU A 803 -20.39 -3.08 -8.76
C GLU A 803 -19.16 -2.20 -9.05
N ASP A 804 -18.67 -1.45 -8.06
CA ASP A 804 -17.51 -0.54 -8.15
C ASP A 804 -16.66 -0.56 -6.87
N GLN A 805 -15.36 -0.22 -6.92
CA GLN A 805 -14.50 -0.13 -5.72
C GLN A 805 -14.93 1.02 -4.78
N ILE A 806 -15.69 0.68 -3.74
CA ILE A 806 -16.21 1.62 -2.74
C ILE A 806 -15.15 1.81 -1.65
N LEU A 807 -14.52 2.98 -1.60
CA LEU A 807 -13.51 3.34 -0.60
C LEU A 807 -14.17 3.88 0.66
N VAL A 808 -13.81 3.32 1.81
CA VAL A 808 -14.27 3.76 3.12
C VAL A 808 -13.13 3.91 4.11
N ASN A 809 -13.33 4.74 5.12
CA ASN A 809 -12.46 4.77 6.28
C ASN A 809 -12.64 3.45 7.07
N PRO A 810 -11.58 2.60 7.17
CA PRO A 810 -11.68 1.35 7.89
C PRO A 810 -12.11 1.54 9.34
N ASP A 811 -11.60 2.55 10.04
CA ASP A 811 -11.84 2.74 11.47
C ASP A 811 -13.31 3.02 11.80
N ARG A 812 -14.04 3.69 10.89
CA ARG A 812 -15.46 4.00 11.05
C ARG A 812 -16.35 2.81 10.75
N PHE A 813 -16.10 2.10 9.65
CA PHE A 813 -16.98 1.03 9.18
C PHE A 813 -16.61 -0.35 9.74
N TYR A 814 -15.47 -0.49 10.42
CA TYR A 814 -15.04 -1.76 11.02
C TYR A 814 -16.04 -2.33 12.03
N GLY A 815 -16.64 -1.47 12.86
CA GLY A 815 -17.66 -1.87 13.85
C GLY A 815 -18.89 -2.49 13.19
N PHE A 816 -19.48 -1.80 12.22
CA PHE A 816 -20.58 -2.32 11.41
C PHE A 816 -20.19 -3.57 10.62
N ALA A 817 -19.08 -3.52 9.88
CA ALA A 817 -18.60 -4.65 9.08
C ALA A 817 -18.43 -5.89 9.95
N LYS A 818 -17.93 -5.77 11.18
CA LYS A 818 -17.81 -6.88 12.15
C LYS A 818 -19.17 -7.35 12.68
N SER A 819 -20.14 -6.46 12.88
CA SER A 819 -21.49 -6.81 13.34
C SER A 819 -22.22 -7.72 12.35
N LEU A 820 -21.92 -7.63 11.04
CA LEU A 820 -22.50 -8.48 10.00
C LEU A 820 -22.26 -9.98 10.20
N VAL A 821 -21.30 -10.34 11.05
CA VAL A 821 -21.10 -11.73 11.49
C VAL A 821 -22.39 -12.35 12.02
N HIS A 822 -23.27 -11.56 12.65
CA HIS A 822 -24.57 -12.04 13.14
C HIS A 822 -25.54 -12.32 12.00
N ILE A 823 -25.52 -11.53 10.94
CA ILE A 823 -26.37 -11.73 9.75
C ILE A 823 -25.93 -12.98 9.00
N PHE A 824 -24.63 -13.08 8.67
CA PHE A 824 -24.06 -14.26 8.03
C PHE A 824 -24.21 -15.51 8.90
N ARG A 825 -24.09 -15.39 10.23
CA ARG A 825 -24.33 -16.51 11.15
C ARG A 825 -25.79 -16.95 11.11
N ASN A 826 -26.73 -16.02 11.25
CA ASN A 826 -28.15 -16.34 11.28
C ASN A 826 -28.61 -16.94 9.95
N ALA A 827 -28.09 -16.45 8.83
CA ALA A 827 -28.34 -17.03 7.51
C ALA A 827 -27.91 -18.51 7.45
N VAL A 828 -26.78 -18.89 8.04
CA VAL A 828 -26.33 -20.29 8.02
C VAL A 828 -26.99 -21.14 9.11
N ASP A 829 -27.11 -20.64 10.34
CA ASP A 829 -27.62 -21.41 11.48
C ASP A 829 -29.13 -21.60 11.41
N HIS A 830 -29.86 -20.50 11.14
CA HIS A 830 -31.32 -20.49 11.17
C HIS A 830 -31.94 -20.34 9.78
N GLY A 831 -31.30 -19.61 8.86
CA GLY A 831 -31.80 -19.40 7.50
C GLY A 831 -31.79 -20.69 6.68
N LEU A 832 -30.61 -21.21 6.39
CA LEU A 832 -30.42 -22.41 5.56
C LEU A 832 -30.99 -23.66 6.24
N GLU A 833 -31.61 -24.53 5.45
CA GLU A 833 -32.04 -25.85 5.86
C GLU A 833 -30.87 -26.85 5.77
N SER A 834 -31.01 -28.02 6.39
CA SER A 834 -30.06 -29.12 6.19
C SER A 834 -30.12 -29.67 4.76
N VAL A 835 -29.08 -30.39 4.31
CA VAL A 835 -29.03 -30.94 2.95
C VAL A 835 -30.25 -31.82 2.65
N ASP A 836 -30.65 -32.65 3.62
CA ASP A 836 -31.82 -33.52 3.48
C ASP A 836 -33.13 -32.71 3.38
N GLU A 837 -33.34 -31.72 4.26
CA GLU A 837 -34.51 -30.83 4.22
C GLU A 837 -34.58 -30.03 2.92
N ARG A 838 -33.44 -29.60 2.36
CA ARG A 838 -33.37 -28.86 1.09
C ARG A 838 -33.80 -29.73 -0.08
N LEU A 839 -33.31 -30.97 -0.15
CA LEU A 839 -33.67 -31.92 -1.20
C LEU A 839 -35.16 -32.33 -1.12
N GLU A 840 -35.70 -32.49 0.10
CA GLU A 840 -37.13 -32.73 0.31
C GLU A 840 -38.01 -31.54 -0.13
N ALA A 841 -37.52 -30.31 0.06
CA ALA A 841 -38.15 -29.08 -0.41
C ALA A 841 -37.93 -28.79 -1.92
N GLY A 842 -37.15 -29.63 -2.62
CA GLY A 842 -36.85 -29.48 -4.05
C GLY A 842 -35.83 -28.39 -4.38
N LYS A 843 -35.02 -27.98 -3.40
CA LYS A 843 -33.94 -26.98 -3.54
C LYS A 843 -32.59 -27.65 -3.87
N ASP A 844 -31.62 -26.84 -4.30
CA ASP A 844 -30.25 -27.29 -4.54
C ASP A 844 -29.58 -27.76 -3.23
N GLU A 845 -28.70 -28.76 -3.33
CA GLU A 845 -27.98 -29.30 -2.18
C GLU A 845 -27.11 -28.25 -1.49
N PHE A 846 -26.62 -27.25 -2.25
CA PHE A 846 -25.91 -26.09 -1.71
C PHE A 846 -26.87 -24.91 -1.51
N GLY A 847 -26.92 -24.39 -0.28
CA GLY A 847 -27.47 -23.07 0.01
C GLY A 847 -26.64 -21.97 -0.65
N LYS A 848 -27.25 -20.84 -0.98
CA LYS A 848 -26.56 -19.69 -1.56
C LYS A 848 -26.74 -18.46 -0.70
N ILE A 849 -25.62 -17.89 -0.26
CA ILE A 849 -25.58 -16.59 0.41
C ILE A 849 -24.88 -15.59 -0.51
N THR A 850 -25.59 -14.54 -0.91
CA THR A 850 -25.07 -13.48 -1.78
C THR A 850 -24.98 -12.18 -0.99
N CYS A 851 -23.81 -11.55 -1.03
CA CYS A 851 -23.59 -10.22 -0.49
C CYS A 851 -23.30 -9.27 -1.66
N SER A 852 -24.19 -8.32 -1.93
CA SER A 852 -23.98 -7.27 -2.91
C SER A 852 -23.76 -5.92 -2.24
N ILE A 853 -22.75 -5.20 -2.71
CA ILE A 853 -22.46 -3.85 -2.26
C ILE A 853 -22.69 -2.92 -3.44
N SER A 854 -23.51 -1.90 -3.24
CA SER A 854 -23.72 -0.81 -4.19
C SER A 854 -23.66 0.54 -3.50
N GLU A 855 -23.34 1.57 -4.28
CA GLU A 855 -23.30 2.94 -3.80
C GLU A 855 -24.35 3.78 -4.55
N THR A 856 -25.05 4.63 -3.80
CA THR A 856 -25.89 5.71 -4.34
C THR A 856 -25.26 7.05 -3.99
N GLU A 857 -25.76 8.16 -4.56
CA GLU A 857 -25.22 9.51 -4.31
C GLU A 857 -25.08 9.87 -2.82
N LYS A 858 -25.92 9.29 -1.94
CA LYS A 858 -25.97 9.67 -0.51
C LYS A 858 -25.76 8.50 0.45
N GLN A 859 -25.82 7.26 -0.03
CA GLN A 859 -25.82 6.08 0.84
C GLN A 859 -25.02 4.94 0.24
N ILE A 860 -24.33 4.20 1.10
CA ILE A 860 -23.74 2.91 0.80
C ILE A 860 -24.79 1.85 1.15
N CYS A 861 -25.18 1.05 0.17
CA CYS A 861 -26.19 0.02 0.32
C CYS A 861 -25.54 -1.36 0.29
N LEU A 862 -25.81 -2.15 1.34
CA LEU A 862 -25.36 -3.53 1.44
C LEU A 862 -26.60 -4.43 1.43
N SER A 863 -26.64 -5.39 0.52
CA SER A 863 -27.67 -6.44 0.52
C SER A 863 -27.03 -7.78 0.84
N ILE A 864 -27.54 -8.46 1.86
CA ILE A 864 -27.16 -9.84 2.18
C ILE A 864 -28.41 -10.70 2.00
N THR A 865 -28.34 -11.70 1.13
CA THR A 865 -29.48 -12.55 0.77
C THR A 865 -29.11 -14.02 0.93
N ASP A 866 -29.98 -14.79 1.58
CA ASP A 866 -29.94 -16.25 1.65
C ASP A 866 -31.15 -16.87 0.93
N ASP A 867 -31.02 -18.13 0.49
CA ASP A 867 -32.08 -18.90 -0.17
C ASP A 867 -32.68 -20.00 0.75
N GLY A 868 -32.65 -19.75 2.06
CA GLY A 868 -33.07 -20.69 3.09
C GLY A 868 -34.58 -20.73 3.34
N ARG A 869 -34.97 -21.02 4.59
CA ARG A 869 -36.37 -21.26 5.00
C ARG A 869 -37.21 -19.99 5.12
N GLY A 870 -36.58 -18.82 5.16
CA GLY A 870 -37.25 -17.56 5.48
C GLY A 870 -37.68 -17.43 6.94
N ILE A 871 -38.04 -16.23 7.37
CA ILE A 871 -38.45 -15.92 8.74
C ILE A 871 -39.97 -16.07 8.88
N ASP A 872 -40.41 -16.82 9.89
CA ASP A 872 -41.82 -17.03 10.22
C ASP A 872 -42.34 -15.92 11.15
N ALA A 873 -43.22 -15.07 10.62
CA ALA A 873 -43.82 -13.96 11.37
C ALA A 873 -44.72 -14.44 12.51
N GLU A 874 -45.49 -15.53 12.36
CA GLU A 874 -46.36 -16.03 13.43
C GLU A 874 -45.57 -16.60 14.60
N ASN A 875 -44.45 -17.26 14.34
CA ASN A 875 -43.56 -17.77 15.39
C ASN A 875 -42.94 -16.62 16.21
N LEU A 876 -42.54 -15.53 15.55
CA LEU A 876 -42.02 -14.33 16.23
C LEU A 876 -43.09 -13.63 17.07
N ARG A 877 -44.31 -13.51 16.53
CA ARG A 877 -45.49 -12.99 17.24
C ARG A 877 -45.73 -13.75 18.55
N ASN A 878 -45.80 -15.08 18.48
CA ASN A 878 -46.05 -15.92 19.66
C ASN A 878 -44.92 -15.80 20.69
N LYS A 879 -43.66 -15.83 20.25
CA LYS A 879 -42.50 -15.67 21.15
C LYS A 879 -42.42 -14.30 21.80
N ALA A 880 -42.87 -13.24 21.13
CA ALA A 880 -42.91 -11.88 21.70
C ALA A 880 -43.93 -11.79 22.85
N VAL A 881 -45.04 -12.54 22.76
CA VAL A 881 -46.03 -12.66 23.83
C VAL A 881 -45.50 -13.51 24.98
N ASP A 882 -44.93 -14.68 24.68
CA ASP A 882 -44.41 -15.60 25.69
C ASP A 882 -43.24 -15.00 26.49
N SER A 883 -42.44 -14.16 25.84
CA SER A 883 -41.32 -13.43 26.48
C SER A 883 -41.77 -12.15 27.20
N GLY A 884 -43.06 -11.81 27.17
CA GLY A 884 -43.63 -10.63 27.82
C GLY A 884 -43.25 -9.29 27.18
N LEU A 885 -42.67 -9.30 25.98
CA LEU A 885 -42.27 -8.09 25.24
C LEU A 885 -43.46 -7.35 24.63
N ARG A 886 -44.52 -8.10 24.26
CA ARG A 886 -45.76 -7.58 23.69
C ARG A 886 -46.96 -8.35 24.24
N THR A 887 -48.14 -7.72 24.28
CA THR A 887 -49.38 -8.38 24.68
C THR A 887 -50.05 -9.08 23.49
N MET A 888 -50.91 -10.08 23.77
CA MET A 888 -51.64 -10.79 22.71
C MET A 888 -52.53 -9.88 21.87
N GLU A 889 -53.03 -8.78 22.45
CA GLU A 889 -53.81 -7.76 21.72
C GLU A 889 -52.93 -6.94 20.76
N GLU A 890 -51.72 -6.55 21.18
CA GLU A 890 -50.76 -5.81 20.35
C GLU A 890 -50.25 -6.65 19.19
N VAL A 891 -49.95 -7.92 19.43
CA VAL A 891 -49.40 -8.84 18.43
C VAL A 891 -50.41 -9.21 17.34
N ASN A 892 -51.71 -9.32 17.69
CA ASN A 892 -52.78 -9.58 16.72
C ASN A 892 -53.07 -8.38 15.80
N LEU A 893 -52.60 -7.18 16.14
CA LEU A 893 -52.76 -5.96 15.34
C LEU A 893 -51.56 -5.69 14.42
N MET A 894 -50.41 -6.35 14.65
CA MET A 894 -49.19 -6.15 13.86
C MET A 894 -49.32 -6.76 12.46
N THR A 895 -48.83 -6.04 11.46
CA THR A 895 -48.58 -6.61 10.12
C THR A 895 -47.41 -7.58 10.15
N ASP A 896 -47.29 -8.44 9.13
CA ASP A 896 -46.18 -9.41 9.07
C ASP A 896 -44.81 -8.69 9.01
N GLU A 897 -44.73 -7.54 8.34
CA GLU A 897 -43.53 -6.71 8.28
C GLU A 897 -43.13 -6.15 9.66
N GLU A 898 -44.10 -5.69 10.45
CA GLU A 898 -43.87 -5.22 11.82
C GLU A 898 -43.46 -6.36 12.75
N ALA A 899 -44.05 -7.56 12.56
CA ALA A 899 -43.68 -8.75 13.31
C ALA A 899 -42.25 -9.22 13.00
N ILE A 900 -41.80 -9.10 11.74
CA ILE A 900 -40.42 -9.45 11.33
C ILE A 900 -39.41 -8.46 11.94
N GLN A 901 -39.76 -7.19 12.12
CA GLN A 901 -38.85 -6.22 12.75
C GLN A 901 -38.54 -6.54 14.22
N LEU A 902 -39.38 -7.34 14.90
CA LEU A 902 -39.15 -7.79 16.28
C LEU A 902 -37.88 -8.64 16.43
N ILE A 903 -37.27 -9.13 15.34
CA ILE A 903 -35.98 -9.84 15.41
C ILE A 903 -34.82 -8.95 15.92
N PHE A 904 -34.99 -7.63 15.90
CA PHE A 904 -34.02 -6.68 16.42
C PHE A 904 -34.27 -6.28 17.88
N ASP A 905 -35.38 -6.72 18.49
CA ASP A 905 -35.72 -6.42 19.89
C ASP A 905 -34.93 -7.33 20.86
N ASP A 906 -34.34 -6.72 21.89
CA ASP A 906 -33.54 -7.43 22.88
C ASP A 906 -34.37 -8.47 23.65
N GLY A 907 -33.96 -9.74 23.56
CA GLY A 907 -34.53 -10.84 24.35
C GLY A 907 -35.38 -11.84 23.56
N LEU A 908 -35.63 -11.62 22.27
CA LEU A 908 -36.32 -12.57 21.39
C LEU A 908 -35.30 -13.57 20.79
N SER A 909 -35.27 -14.79 21.33
CA SER A 909 -34.52 -15.92 20.75
C SER A 909 -35.46 -17.03 20.34
N THR A 910 -35.23 -17.65 19.18
CA THR A 910 -36.17 -18.60 18.57
C THR A 910 -35.98 -20.07 19.01
N LYS A 911 -35.12 -20.38 19.99
CA LYS A 911 -34.88 -21.74 20.51
C LYS A 911 -35.28 -21.91 21.98
N ASP A 912 -35.89 -23.05 22.31
CA ASP A 912 -36.31 -23.43 23.67
C ASP A 912 -35.17 -24.02 24.54
N ASP A 913 -34.01 -24.35 23.96
CA ASP A 913 -32.84 -24.89 24.68
C ASP A 913 -31.58 -24.02 24.50
N VAL A 914 -30.95 -23.68 25.62
CA VAL A 914 -29.76 -22.83 25.71
C VAL A 914 -28.50 -23.70 25.61
N ASN A 915 -27.81 -23.67 24.47
CA ASN A 915 -26.43 -24.18 24.33
C ASN A 915 -25.42 -23.01 24.37
N ASP A 916 -24.18 -23.30 24.80
CA ASP A 916 -23.04 -22.37 25.04
C ASP A 916 -22.62 -21.46 23.85
N LEU A 917 -23.28 -21.56 22.70
CA LEU A 917 -23.07 -20.71 21.52
C LEU A 917 -24.13 -19.60 21.36
N SER A 918 -25.19 -19.61 22.18
CA SER A 918 -26.34 -18.71 22.07
C SER A 918 -26.34 -17.68 23.20
N GLY A 919 -25.53 -16.62 23.07
CA GLY A 919 -25.60 -15.47 23.96
C GLY A 919 -26.91 -14.69 23.77
N ARG A 920 -27.89 -14.89 24.67
CA ARG A 920 -28.98 -13.98 25.09
C ARG A 920 -29.76 -13.17 24.02
N GLY A 921 -29.79 -13.56 22.75
CA GLY A 921 -30.57 -12.83 21.73
C GLY A 921 -30.06 -11.42 21.40
N VAL A 922 -28.80 -11.09 21.73
CA VAL A 922 -28.22 -9.73 21.57
C VAL A 922 -27.64 -9.47 20.17
N GLY A 923 -27.61 -10.50 19.30
CA GLY A 923 -26.84 -10.47 18.06
C GLY A 923 -27.34 -9.50 17.00
N LEU A 924 -28.65 -9.48 16.73
CA LEU A 924 -29.23 -8.57 15.74
C LEU A 924 -29.40 -7.15 16.29
N ALA A 925 -29.66 -7.00 17.59
CA ALA A 925 -29.67 -5.71 18.27
C ALA A 925 -28.31 -4.99 18.19
N ALA A 926 -27.19 -5.73 18.23
CA ALA A 926 -25.86 -5.16 18.01
C ALA A 926 -25.67 -4.62 16.58
N VAL A 927 -26.21 -5.30 15.56
CA VAL A 927 -26.20 -4.81 14.18
C VAL A 927 -27.02 -3.52 14.07
N LEU A 928 -28.20 -3.48 14.69
CA LEU A 928 -29.03 -2.28 14.70
C LEU A 928 -28.35 -1.13 15.47
N SER A 929 -27.66 -1.41 16.57
CA SER A 929 -26.89 -0.41 17.33
C SER A 929 -25.75 0.19 16.50
N GLU A 930 -24.97 -0.64 15.80
CA GLU A 930 -23.90 -0.18 14.91
C GLU A 930 -24.47 0.59 13.70
N MET A 931 -25.61 0.15 13.16
CA MET A 931 -26.32 0.89 12.11
C MET A 931 -26.78 2.27 12.60
N ASN A 932 -27.38 2.35 13.80
CA ASN A 932 -27.84 3.61 14.39
C ASN A 932 -26.67 4.55 14.72
N LYS A 933 -25.53 4.03 15.22
CA LYS A 933 -24.30 4.80 15.44
C LYS A 933 -23.79 5.46 14.16
N LEU A 934 -23.93 4.75 13.04
CA LEU A 934 -23.56 5.25 11.73
C LEU A 934 -24.66 6.10 11.07
N GLY A 935 -25.85 6.21 11.66
CA GLY A 935 -26.99 6.95 11.11
C GLY A 935 -27.69 6.24 9.94
N GLY A 936 -27.55 4.93 9.84
CA GLY A 936 -28.15 4.11 8.79
C GLY A 936 -29.47 3.44 9.19
N SER A 937 -30.07 2.70 8.25
CA SER A 937 -31.30 1.92 8.45
C SER A 937 -31.18 0.51 7.89
N VAL A 938 -31.94 -0.42 8.47
CA VAL A 938 -32.01 -1.81 8.02
C VAL A 938 -33.45 -2.18 7.67
N VAL A 939 -33.64 -2.87 6.55
CA VAL A 939 -34.93 -3.42 6.12
C VAL A 939 -34.75 -4.92 5.86
N VAL A 940 -35.69 -5.72 6.33
CA VAL A 940 -35.68 -7.18 6.13
C VAL A 940 -36.86 -7.56 5.27
N LYS A 941 -36.58 -8.29 4.20
CA LYS A 941 -37.59 -8.91 3.33
C LYS A 941 -37.43 -10.40 3.41
N THR A 942 -38.52 -11.14 3.57
CA THR A 942 -38.44 -12.59 3.70
C THR A 942 -39.69 -13.25 3.14
N GLU A 943 -39.52 -14.44 2.59
CA GLU A 943 -40.61 -15.28 2.14
C GLU A 943 -40.39 -16.71 2.66
N LEU A 944 -41.42 -17.26 3.32
CA LEU A 944 -41.38 -18.60 3.90
C LEU A 944 -41.12 -19.64 2.78
N GLY A 945 -40.06 -20.42 2.96
CA GLY A 945 -39.60 -21.42 2.00
C GLY A 945 -38.72 -20.88 0.87
N ALA A 946 -38.47 -19.57 0.76
CA ALA A 946 -37.65 -18.99 -0.33
C ALA A 946 -36.40 -18.22 0.16
N GLY A 947 -36.36 -17.81 1.43
CA GLY A 947 -35.19 -17.21 2.06
C GLY A 947 -35.43 -15.79 2.58
N SER A 948 -34.36 -15.13 3.01
CA SER A 948 -34.41 -13.76 3.55
C SER A 948 -33.36 -12.84 2.92
N GLN A 949 -33.69 -11.56 2.84
CA GLN A 949 -32.83 -10.49 2.37
C GLN A 949 -32.78 -9.37 3.42
N PHE A 950 -31.57 -9.08 3.90
CA PHE A 950 -31.25 -7.95 4.76
C PHE A 950 -30.66 -6.83 3.92
N TYR A 951 -31.32 -5.69 3.91
CA TYR A 951 -30.93 -4.50 3.16
C TYR A 951 -30.49 -3.40 4.14
N PHE A 952 -29.20 -3.09 4.16
CA PHE A 952 -28.61 -2.05 5.00
C PHE A 952 -28.30 -0.82 4.17
N CYS A 953 -28.78 0.33 4.62
CA CYS A 953 -28.47 1.63 4.03
C CYS A 953 -27.68 2.46 5.04
N LEU A 954 -26.42 2.76 4.75
CA LEU A 954 -25.56 3.60 5.57
C LEU A 954 -25.37 4.96 4.91
N PRO A 955 -25.48 6.08 5.63
CA PRO A 955 -25.14 7.38 5.06
C PRO A 955 -23.67 7.38 4.68
N LYS A 956 -23.40 7.76 3.44
CA LYS A 956 -22.03 7.90 2.96
C LYS A 956 -21.36 8.98 3.79
N GLU A 957 -20.06 8.82 4.09
CA GLU A 957 -19.26 10.00 4.39
C GLU A 957 -19.40 10.92 3.20
N THR A 958 -20.09 12.04 3.39
CA THR A 958 -19.99 13.14 2.45
C THR A 958 -18.52 13.49 2.41
N GLU A 959 -17.80 12.91 1.44
CA GLU A 959 -16.84 13.65 0.65
C GLU A 959 -17.54 14.99 0.45
N GLY A 960 -17.10 16.01 1.19
CA GLY A 960 -17.45 17.38 0.86
C GLY A 960 -16.76 17.67 -0.45
N GLY A 961 -17.21 17.00 -1.52
CA GLY A 961 -16.75 17.19 -2.86
C GLY A 961 -17.01 18.65 -3.15
N TRP A 962 -15.95 19.36 -3.44
CA TRP A 962 -16.05 20.67 -4.00
C TRP A 962 -16.67 20.50 -5.40
N GLU A 963 -17.96 20.84 -5.52
CA GLU A 963 -18.72 20.72 -6.76
C GLU A 963 -18.46 21.96 -7.62
N VAL A 964 -17.54 21.84 -8.58
CA VAL A 964 -17.35 22.85 -9.64
C VAL A 964 -18.25 22.51 -10.79
N THR A 965 -18.89 23.49 -11.40
CA THR A 965 -19.57 23.30 -12.68
C THR A 965 -18.58 23.38 -13.84
N ILE A 966 -18.85 22.68 -14.94
CA ILE A 966 -18.03 22.78 -16.16
C ILE A 966 -17.94 24.23 -16.66
N SER A 967 -19.01 25.01 -16.48
CA SER A 967 -19.04 26.42 -16.84
C SER A 967 -18.04 27.25 -16.03
N GLU A 968 -17.90 26.98 -14.73
CA GLU A 968 -16.91 27.66 -13.86
C GLU A 968 -15.47 27.31 -14.22
N LEU A 969 -15.20 26.13 -14.79
CA LEU A 969 -13.87 25.74 -15.28
C LEU A 969 -13.56 26.31 -16.68
N MET A 970 -14.57 26.41 -17.55
CA MET A 970 -14.39 26.89 -18.92
C MET A 970 -14.33 28.42 -19.00
N GLN A 971 -15.00 29.14 -18.08
CA GLN A 971 -15.14 30.59 -18.18
C GLN A 971 -13.78 31.31 -18.08
N PRO A 972 -12.89 30.99 -17.11
CA PRO A 972 -11.59 31.64 -17.05
C PRO A 972 -10.70 31.34 -18.25
N LEU A 973 -10.82 30.13 -18.83
CA LEU A 973 -10.12 29.75 -20.06
C LEU A 973 -10.57 30.61 -21.24
N VAL A 974 -11.89 30.80 -21.40
CA VAL A 974 -12.45 31.64 -22.46
C VAL A 974 -12.11 33.12 -22.24
N ASP A 975 -12.21 33.62 -21.01
CA ASP A 975 -11.92 35.02 -20.68
C ASP A 975 -10.44 35.34 -20.91
N THR A 976 -9.55 34.46 -20.45
CA THR A 976 -8.10 34.62 -20.64
C THR A 976 -7.72 34.49 -22.11
N THR A 977 -8.32 33.54 -22.84
CA THR A 977 -8.08 33.40 -24.30
C THR A 977 -8.56 34.64 -25.05
N SER A 978 -9.78 35.11 -24.75
CA SER A 978 -10.35 36.32 -25.35
C SER A 978 -9.47 37.56 -25.07
N LYS A 979 -9.06 37.74 -23.82
CA LYS A 979 -8.19 38.85 -23.41
C LYS A 979 -6.81 38.77 -24.09
N PHE A 980 -6.19 37.59 -24.09
CA PHE A 980 -4.90 37.37 -24.73
C PHE A 980 -4.95 37.67 -26.23
N MET A 981 -5.97 37.16 -26.94
CA MET A 981 -6.14 37.40 -28.37
C MET A 981 -6.35 38.89 -28.69
N LEU A 982 -7.12 39.60 -27.86
CA LEU A 982 -7.30 41.04 -28.03
C LEU A 982 -6.00 41.82 -27.77
N GLU A 983 -5.30 41.55 -26.67
CA GLU A 983 -4.08 42.28 -26.28
C GLU A 983 -2.88 41.99 -27.18
N GLN A 984 -2.71 40.74 -27.63
CA GLN A 984 -1.53 40.31 -28.39
C GLN A 984 -1.75 40.30 -29.89
N THR A 985 -3.00 40.20 -30.39
CA THR A 985 -3.27 40.06 -31.83
C THR A 985 -4.29 41.04 -32.42
N ASP A 986 -4.92 41.90 -31.60
CA ASP A 986 -6.04 42.77 -31.96
C ASP A 986 -7.28 42.01 -32.52
N LEU A 987 -7.37 40.69 -32.30
CA LEU A 987 -8.50 39.88 -32.76
C LEU A 987 -9.60 39.86 -31.71
N LEU A 988 -10.79 40.31 -32.11
CA LEU A 988 -12.00 40.14 -31.32
C LEU A 988 -12.47 38.69 -31.37
N VAL A 989 -12.67 38.13 -30.18
CA VAL A 989 -13.16 36.77 -29.99
C VAL A 989 -14.63 36.83 -29.60
N THR A 990 -15.48 36.11 -30.32
CA THR A 990 -16.91 35.95 -30.02
C THR A 990 -17.24 34.49 -29.75
N CYS A 991 -18.09 34.24 -28.75
CA CYS A 991 -18.60 32.90 -28.46
C CYS A 991 -19.95 32.72 -29.18
N GLU A 992 -20.10 31.67 -29.99
CA GLU A 992 -21.43 31.31 -30.52
C GLU A 992 -22.31 30.85 -29.34
N ASP A 993 -23.59 31.25 -29.35
CA ASP A 993 -24.63 30.85 -28.39
C ASP A 993 -24.30 31.04 -26.89
N ASN A 994 -23.95 32.26 -26.49
CA ASN A 994 -24.09 32.72 -25.08
C ASN A 994 -23.32 31.86 -24.04
N PHE A 995 -22.11 31.39 -24.38
CA PHE A 995 -21.29 30.51 -23.54
C PHE A 995 -21.99 29.17 -23.23
N GLN A 996 -22.38 28.43 -24.28
CA GLN A 996 -22.83 27.04 -24.11
C GLN A 996 -21.65 26.09 -24.26
N VAL A 997 -21.26 25.45 -23.15
CA VAL A 997 -20.30 24.34 -23.17
C VAL A 997 -21.03 23.07 -23.58
N GLU A 998 -20.62 22.46 -24.69
CA GLU A 998 -21.27 21.26 -25.22
C GLU A 998 -20.51 19.97 -24.87
N ARG A 999 -21.26 18.90 -24.64
CA ARG A 999 -20.69 17.56 -24.43
C ARG A 999 -20.40 16.88 -25.75
N LEU A 1000 -19.13 16.62 -26.05
CA LEU A 1000 -18.67 16.04 -27.31
C LEU A 1000 -18.43 14.53 -27.20
N LYS A 1001 -18.56 13.81 -28.32
CA LYS A 1001 -18.20 12.37 -28.44
C LYS A 1001 -16.81 12.15 -29.02
N LYS A 1002 -16.30 13.14 -29.75
CA LYS A 1002 -15.02 13.14 -30.47
C LYS A 1002 -14.60 14.60 -30.66
N ILE A 1003 -13.30 14.86 -30.71
CA ILE A 1003 -12.73 16.17 -31.03
C ILE A 1003 -12.03 16.04 -32.39
N GLU A 1004 -12.33 16.97 -33.30
CA GLU A 1004 -11.59 17.14 -34.55
C GLU A 1004 -10.46 18.14 -34.29
N LEU A 1005 -9.21 17.70 -34.48
CA LEU A 1005 -8.03 18.52 -34.22
C LEU A 1005 -7.67 19.31 -35.48
N ASN A 1006 -7.21 20.56 -35.33
CA ASN A 1006 -6.67 21.32 -36.45
C ASN A 1006 -5.22 20.89 -36.73
N LYS A 1007 -4.68 21.35 -37.86
CA LYS A 1007 -3.33 21.02 -38.35
C LYS A 1007 -2.23 21.14 -37.28
N VAL A 1008 -2.35 22.11 -36.37
CA VAL A 1008 -1.47 22.28 -35.22
C VAL A 1008 -2.33 22.43 -33.98
N THR A 1009 -2.13 21.56 -32.99
CA THR A 1009 -2.91 21.50 -31.75
C THR A 1009 -1.96 21.34 -30.57
N ALA A 1010 -2.22 22.05 -29.47
CA ALA A 1010 -1.50 21.85 -28.23
C ALA A 1010 -2.38 21.12 -27.21
N ILE A 1011 -1.77 20.15 -26.53
CA ILE A 1011 -2.39 19.37 -25.48
C ILE A 1011 -1.59 19.61 -24.21
N ILE A 1012 -2.26 19.99 -23.13
CA ILE A 1012 -1.63 20.13 -21.82
C ILE A 1012 -2.42 19.30 -20.82
N ASN A 1013 -1.72 18.62 -19.92
CA ASN A 1013 -2.36 17.95 -18.81
C ASN A 1013 -2.30 18.86 -17.59
N ILE A 1014 -3.41 18.95 -16.88
CA ILE A 1014 -3.49 19.56 -15.57
C ILE A 1014 -3.75 18.41 -14.60
N ARG A 1015 -2.89 18.31 -13.59
CA ARG A 1015 -2.86 17.27 -12.56
C ARG A 1015 -3.03 17.90 -11.18
N GLY A 1016 -3.36 17.11 -10.17
CA GLY A 1016 -3.46 17.55 -8.77
C GLY A 1016 -4.91 17.47 -8.26
N ALA A 1017 -5.45 18.58 -7.77
CA ALA A 1017 -6.84 18.62 -7.30
C ALA A 1017 -7.89 18.31 -8.38
N LEU A 1018 -7.55 18.53 -9.66
CA LEU A 1018 -8.33 18.10 -10.82
C LEU A 1018 -7.40 17.49 -11.87
N ASP A 1019 -7.72 16.26 -12.30
CA ASP A 1019 -7.09 15.64 -13.46
C ASP A 1019 -7.92 15.94 -14.71
N ILE A 1020 -7.43 16.87 -15.54
CA ILE A 1020 -8.05 17.28 -16.80
C ILE A 1020 -7.02 17.45 -17.90
N VAL A 1021 -7.37 17.07 -19.12
CA VAL A 1021 -6.54 17.33 -20.30
C VAL A 1021 -7.18 18.48 -21.06
N VAL A 1022 -6.44 19.58 -21.22
CA VAL A 1022 -6.89 20.73 -22.00
C VAL A 1022 -6.29 20.63 -23.39
N ILE A 1023 -7.15 20.65 -24.39
CA ILE A 1023 -6.79 20.60 -25.80
C ILE A 1023 -7.18 21.92 -26.43
N VAL A 1024 -6.18 22.68 -26.85
CA VAL A 1024 -6.35 23.99 -27.48
C VAL A 1024 -5.88 23.91 -28.92
N SER A 1025 -6.74 24.30 -29.83
CA SER A 1025 -6.53 24.15 -31.26
C SER A 1025 -6.90 25.44 -31.98
N PHE A 1026 -5.98 25.95 -32.79
CA PHE A 1026 -6.18 27.18 -33.56
C PHE A 1026 -6.31 26.84 -35.04
N SER A 1027 -7.24 27.49 -35.73
CA SER A 1027 -7.21 27.51 -37.19
C SER A 1027 -5.91 28.14 -37.71
N GLU A 1028 -5.42 27.63 -38.84
CA GLU A 1028 -4.15 28.06 -39.42
C GLU A 1028 -4.05 29.59 -39.65
N PRO A 1029 -5.08 30.30 -40.16
CA PRO A 1029 -5.00 31.75 -40.34
C PRO A 1029 -4.83 32.52 -39.02
N VAL A 1030 -5.43 32.03 -37.94
CA VAL A 1030 -5.32 32.63 -36.60
C VAL A 1030 -3.93 32.38 -36.03
N LEU A 1031 -3.42 31.14 -36.11
CA LEU A 1031 -2.11 30.80 -35.58
C LEU A 1031 -0.98 31.56 -36.29
N ARG A 1032 -1.05 31.71 -37.62
CA ARG A 1032 -0.07 32.53 -38.37
C ARG A 1032 -0.06 33.99 -37.91
N LYS A 1033 -1.22 34.54 -37.53
CA LYS A 1033 -1.31 35.91 -36.99
C LYS A 1033 -0.66 36.01 -35.61
N VAL A 1034 -0.78 34.98 -34.77
CA VAL A 1034 -0.11 34.90 -33.45
C VAL A 1034 1.41 34.82 -33.61
N VAL A 1035 1.91 33.93 -34.48
CA VAL A 1035 3.36 33.76 -34.74
C VAL A 1035 4.02 35.06 -35.19
N ARG A 1036 3.39 35.78 -36.13
CA ARG A 1036 3.90 37.07 -36.64
C ARG A 1036 3.97 38.18 -35.59
N ASN A 1037 3.15 38.11 -34.55
CA ASN A 1037 3.15 39.11 -33.48
C ASN A 1037 4.13 38.72 -32.34
N PHE A 1038 4.42 37.43 -32.19
CA PHE A 1038 5.39 36.93 -31.20
C PHE A 1038 6.84 37.09 -31.64
N ILE A 1039 7.11 37.07 -32.96
CA ILE A 1039 8.45 37.19 -33.52
C ILE A 1039 8.63 38.60 -34.11
N LEU A 1040 9.67 39.31 -33.66
CA LEU A 1040 9.92 40.73 -33.99
C LEU A 1040 10.57 40.96 -35.37
N ASP A 1041 11.05 39.91 -36.03
CA ASP A 1041 11.82 39.98 -37.29
C ASP A 1041 10.96 39.60 -38.54
N GLU A 1042 11.39 40.00 -39.74
CA GLU A 1042 10.75 39.56 -41.00
C GLU A 1042 11.00 38.06 -41.24
N ILE A 1043 9.94 37.26 -41.15
CA ILE A 1043 9.99 35.79 -41.23
C ILE A 1043 9.63 35.31 -42.63
N THR A 1044 10.33 34.31 -43.16
CA THR A 1044 9.93 33.64 -44.41
C THR A 1044 8.77 32.67 -44.20
N LEU A 1045 8.04 32.31 -45.27
CA LEU A 1045 6.90 31.37 -45.18
C LEU A 1045 7.29 29.97 -44.66
N GLU A 1046 8.52 29.52 -44.91
CA GLU A 1046 9.03 28.22 -44.40
C GLU A 1046 9.39 28.30 -42.91
N GLU A 1047 9.94 29.42 -42.46
CA GLU A 1047 10.23 29.67 -41.05
C GLU A 1047 8.94 29.86 -40.22
N GLU A 1048 7.92 30.52 -40.78
CA GLU A 1048 6.60 30.63 -40.14
C GLU A 1048 6.00 29.27 -39.81
N GLU A 1049 6.17 28.27 -40.69
CA GLU A 1049 5.66 26.92 -40.42
C GLU A 1049 6.45 26.19 -39.33
N ALA A 1050 7.76 26.39 -39.27
CA ALA A 1050 8.60 25.79 -38.23
C ALA A 1050 8.26 26.35 -36.83
N TYR A 1051 7.94 27.64 -36.72
CA TYR A 1051 7.62 28.27 -35.43
C TYR A 1051 6.19 28.05 -34.95
N MET A 1052 5.27 27.54 -35.79
CA MET A 1052 3.87 27.36 -35.40
C MET A 1052 3.70 26.41 -34.21
N GLU A 1053 4.47 25.32 -34.14
CA GLU A 1053 4.38 24.34 -33.05
C GLU A 1053 4.93 24.89 -31.72
N ASP A 1054 6.09 25.55 -31.77
CA ASP A 1054 6.76 26.11 -30.60
C ASP A 1054 5.97 27.29 -30.02
N VAL A 1055 5.53 28.23 -30.87
CA VAL A 1055 4.75 29.39 -30.44
C VAL A 1055 3.40 28.96 -29.88
N LEU A 1056 2.74 27.96 -30.50
CA LEU A 1056 1.47 27.47 -29.97
C LEU A 1056 1.63 26.87 -28.57
N GLY A 1057 2.69 26.09 -28.33
CA GLY A 1057 2.99 25.52 -27.02
C GLY A 1057 3.14 26.61 -25.95
N GLU A 1058 3.93 27.64 -26.24
CA GLU A 1058 4.15 28.76 -25.31
C GLU A 1058 2.89 29.59 -25.06
N VAL A 1059 2.13 29.89 -26.12
CA VAL A 1059 0.86 30.64 -26.02
C VAL A 1059 -0.14 29.89 -25.14
N VAL A 1060 -0.26 28.58 -25.33
CA VAL A 1060 -1.18 27.75 -24.54
C VAL A 1060 -0.72 27.64 -23.10
N ASN A 1061 0.60 27.55 -22.85
CA ASN A 1061 1.16 27.58 -21.50
C ASN A 1061 0.83 28.90 -20.78
N ILE A 1062 0.95 30.04 -21.47
CA ILE A 1062 0.63 31.37 -20.92
C ILE A 1062 -0.87 31.51 -20.63
N ILE A 1063 -1.73 31.10 -21.58
CA ILE A 1063 -3.18 31.18 -21.42
C ILE A 1063 -3.59 30.35 -20.21
N ILE A 1064 -3.16 29.09 -20.14
CA ILE A 1064 -3.60 28.16 -19.09
C ILE A 1064 -3.00 28.57 -17.73
N GLY A 1065 -1.73 28.96 -17.67
CA GLY A 1065 -1.10 29.45 -16.45
C GLY A 1065 -1.78 30.71 -15.87
N ASN A 1066 -2.33 31.59 -16.71
CA ASN A 1066 -3.08 32.76 -16.24
C ASN A 1066 -4.56 32.45 -15.95
N SER A 1067 -5.16 31.49 -16.66
CA SER A 1067 -6.52 31.02 -16.37
C SER A 1067 -6.61 30.33 -15.02
N LEU A 1068 -5.60 29.54 -14.63
CA LEU A 1068 -5.61 28.83 -13.34
C LEU A 1068 -5.57 29.76 -12.13
N LYS A 1069 -4.98 30.96 -12.25
CA LYS A 1069 -5.00 32.00 -11.19
C LYS A 1069 -6.37 32.66 -10.98
N GLN A 1070 -7.37 32.28 -11.76
CA GLN A 1070 -8.73 32.77 -11.65
C GLN A 1070 -9.68 31.65 -11.23
N PHE A 1071 -9.15 30.45 -10.95
CA PHE A 1071 -9.96 29.32 -10.50
C PHE A 1071 -10.23 29.48 -9.00
N PRO A 1072 -11.49 29.56 -8.56
CA PRO A 1072 -11.82 29.85 -7.17
C PRO A 1072 -11.31 28.75 -6.21
N GLY A 1073 -10.18 29.00 -5.56
CA GLY A 1073 -9.59 28.13 -4.53
C GLY A 1073 -8.72 26.98 -5.02
N LEU A 1074 -8.46 26.85 -6.33
CA LEU A 1074 -7.64 25.77 -6.92
C LEU A 1074 -6.25 26.20 -7.37
N GLU A 1075 -5.99 27.50 -7.39
CA GLU A 1075 -4.87 28.13 -8.08
C GLU A 1075 -3.51 27.53 -7.70
N GLU A 1076 -3.38 27.09 -6.46
CA GLU A 1076 -2.15 26.57 -5.84
C GLU A 1076 -2.08 25.03 -5.78
N LEU A 1077 -3.12 24.33 -6.25
CA LEU A 1077 -3.29 22.88 -6.11
C LEU A 1077 -3.33 22.14 -7.46
N LEU A 1078 -3.11 22.88 -8.54
CA LEU A 1078 -3.08 22.37 -9.90
C LEU A 1078 -1.67 22.48 -10.46
N ILE A 1079 -1.16 21.36 -10.95
CA ILE A 1079 0.12 21.26 -11.63
C ILE A 1079 -0.15 21.23 -13.13
N ILE A 1080 0.56 22.07 -13.87
CA ILE A 1080 0.47 22.12 -15.33
C ILE A 1080 1.68 21.38 -15.90
N ASP A 1081 1.43 20.36 -16.71
CA ASP A 1081 2.47 19.66 -17.46
C ASP A 1081 3.03 20.52 -18.60
N THR A 1082 4.15 20.10 -19.18
CA THR A 1082 4.66 20.72 -20.41
C THR A 1082 3.68 20.50 -21.57
N PRO A 1083 3.31 21.55 -22.33
CA PRO A 1083 2.41 21.40 -23.47
C PRO A 1083 3.05 20.51 -24.55
N ILE A 1084 2.25 19.59 -25.08
CA ILE A 1084 2.59 18.74 -26.22
C ILE A 1084 1.95 19.34 -27.46
N SER A 1085 2.77 19.89 -28.35
CA SER A 1085 2.34 20.30 -29.69
C SER A 1085 2.27 19.10 -30.61
N LEU A 1086 1.15 18.98 -31.33
CA LEU A 1086 0.89 17.93 -32.31
C LEU A 1086 0.59 18.58 -33.65
N SER A 1087 1.29 18.15 -34.70
CA SER A 1087 0.87 18.40 -36.07
C SER A 1087 0.28 17.16 -36.72
N SER A 1088 -0.92 17.28 -37.27
CA SER A 1088 -1.58 16.20 -38.02
C SER A 1088 -2.56 16.75 -39.03
N GLU A 1089 -2.60 16.13 -40.21
CA GLU A 1089 -3.70 16.32 -41.16
C GLU A 1089 -4.85 15.38 -40.74
N ASP A 1090 -6.03 15.92 -40.43
CA ASP A 1090 -7.26 15.19 -40.10
C ASP A 1090 -7.18 14.22 -38.89
N ALA A 1091 -6.61 14.65 -37.76
CA ALA A 1091 -6.61 13.86 -36.53
C ALA A 1091 -7.95 13.92 -35.78
N LEU A 1092 -8.39 12.75 -35.32
CA LEU A 1092 -9.57 12.59 -34.47
C LEU A 1092 -9.15 12.10 -33.09
N PHE A 1093 -9.44 12.89 -32.06
CA PHE A 1093 -9.21 12.49 -30.68
C PHE A 1093 -10.47 11.82 -30.10
N ARG A 1094 -10.30 10.58 -29.63
CA ARG A 1094 -11.36 9.81 -28.97
C ARG A 1094 -10.79 9.04 -27.79
N TYR A 1095 -11.35 9.29 -26.62
CA TYR A 1095 -11.03 8.53 -25.40
C TYR A 1095 -12.28 7.77 -24.96
N LYS A 1096 -12.17 6.43 -24.91
CA LYS A 1096 -13.30 5.49 -24.99
C LYS A 1096 -14.26 5.55 -23.78
N ASP A 1097 -13.82 6.17 -22.69
CA ASP A 1097 -14.51 6.21 -21.39
C ASP A 1097 -14.46 7.59 -20.68
N SER A 1098 -14.13 8.69 -21.38
CA SER A 1098 -14.03 10.05 -20.81
C SER A 1098 -15.26 10.92 -21.08
N GLN A 1099 -15.46 11.95 -20.24
CA GLN A 1099 -16.34 13.08 -20.59
C GLN A 1099 -15.52 14.12 -21.37
N ILE A 1100 -16.04 14.56 -22.52
CA ILE A 1100 -15.40 15.61 -23.32
C ILE A 1100 -16.34 16.80 -23.37
N TRP A 1101 -15.81 17.97 -23.07
CA TRP A 1101 -16.50 19.25 -23.10
C TRP A 1101 -15.75 20.20 -24.01
N GLY A 1102 -16.47 20.91 -24.87
CA GLY A 1102 -15.85 21.80 -25.84
C GLY A 1102 -16.57 23.15 -25.90
N CYS A 1103 -15.78 24.18 -26.17
CA CYS A 1103 -16.26 25.50 -26.56
C CYS A 1103 -15.50 25.94 -27.81
N ASN A 1104 -16.24 26.40 -28.82
CA ASN A 1104 -15.66 26.96 -30.04
C ASN A 1104 -15.79 28.48 -30.00
N LEU A 1105 -14.65 29.15 -30.09
CA LEU A 1105 -14.54 30.59 -30.15
C LEU A 1105 -14.32 31.01 -31.62
N GLN A 1106 -15.01 32.04 -32.06
CA GLN A 1106 -14.91 32.58 -33.42
C GLN A 1106 -14.12 33.89 -33.42
N THR A 1107 -13.30 34.06 -34.45
CA THR A 1107 -12.61 35.31 -34.77
C THR A 1107 -12.85 35.67 -36.23
N GLU A 1108 -12.49 36.88 -36.65
CA GLU A 1108 -12.59 37.30 -38.06
C GLU A 1108 -11.75 36.45 -39.02
N LEU A 1109 -10.72 35.75 -38.53
CA LEU A 1109 -9.79 34.97 -39.34
C LEU A 1109 -10.04 33.45 -39.30
N GLY A 1110 -10.85 32.98 -38.35
CA GLY A 1110 -11.12 31.55 -38.15
C GLY A 1110 -11.49 31.23 -36.71
N ASN A 1111 -11.54 29.94 -36.39
CA ASN A 1111 -11.96 29.46 -35.07
C ASN A 1111 -10.79 29.06 -34.16
N ILE A 1112 -11.07 29.06 -32.86
CA ILE A 1112 -10.24 28.53 -31.79
C ILE A 1112 -11.10 27.53 -31.02
N SER A 1113 -10.62 26.31 -30.87
CA SER A 1113 -11.32 25.26 -30.15
C SER A 1113 -10.65 25.02 -28.80
N LEU A 1114 -11.42 25.17 -27.73
CA LEU A 1114 -11.02 24.88 -26.36
C LEU A 1114 -11.77 23.64 -25.90
N ASN A 1115 -11.06 22.56 -25.58
CA ASN A 1115 -11.68 21.32 -25.15
C ASN A 1115 -11.07 20.83 -23.83
N LEU A 1116 -11.94 20.38 -22.92
CA LEU A 1116 -11.58 19.69 -21.70
C LEU A 1116 -11.94 18.21 -21.84
N VAL A 1117 -10.94 17.35 -21.69
CA VAL A 1117 -11.13 15.91 -21.61
C VAL A 1117 -10.92 15.47 -20.17
N MET A 1118 -11.95 14.85 -19.61
CA MET A 1118 -11.97 14.39 -18.22
C MET A 1118 -11.89 12.86 -18.17
N PRO A 1119 -10.83 12.29 -17.56
CA PRO A 1119 -10.71 10.85 -17.33
C PRO A 1119 -11.85 10.29 -16.46
N ARG A 1120 -12.03 8.97 -16.50
CA ARG A 1120 -13.08 8.28 -15.73
C ARG A 1120 -12.75 8.34 -14.23
N GLY A 1121 -13.58 9.01 -13.43
CA GLY A 1121 -13.40 9.14 -11.97
C GLY A 1121 -13.47 10.57 -11.43
N THR A 1122 -13.29 11.58 -12.29
CA THR A 1122 -13.39 13.01 -11.90
C THR A 1122 -14.85 13.40 -11.67
N LYS A 1123 -15.23 13.73 -10.42
CA LYS A 1123 -16.61 14.10 -10.04
C LYS A 1123 -16.88 15.58 -10.31
N ILE A 1124 -17.58 15.88 -11.40
CA ILE A 1124 -18.14 17.21 -11.68
C ILE A 1124 -19.64 17.06 -11.98
N ILE A 1125 -20.45 17.93 -11.38
CA ILE A 1125 -21.91 17.90 -11.56
C ILE A 1125 -22.30 18.64 -12.83
N ASN A 1126 -23.17 18.00 -13.60
CA ASN A 1126 -23.80 18.58 -14.77
C ASN A 1126 -25.09 19.28 -14.30
N LYS A 1127 -25.08 20.62 -14.20
CA LYS A 1127 -26.26 21.41 -13.89
C LYS A 1127 -26.57 22.41 -14.98
#